data_AF-A0A5E4GB80-F1
#
_entry.id   AF-A0A5E4GB80-F1
#
_cell.length_a   1.000
_cell.length_b   1.000
_cell.length_c   1.000
_cell.angle_alpha   90.00
_cell.angle_beta   90.00
_cell.angle_gamma   90.00
#
_symmetry.space_group_name_H-M   'P 1'
#
loop_
_entity.id
_entity.type
_entity.pdbx_description
1 polymer ?
#
loop_
_entity_poly.entity_id
_entity_poly.type
_entity_poly.pdbx_seq_one_letter_code
_entity_poly.pdbx_strand_id
1 'polypeptide(L)'
;MDHEDNEVKKPFEIAGRSLIDLVFSWSLRNVLFRDLYKHQVTKIPETFSTVARYMKSFIPSLIEETHADLLSNVTAISQAPICEILTVETSKHHRPPKDLFYEITVRKMIATESNAGKYEPAVGDIFALTNIRPKCIDDLNRPKHFYLIAYVLGSKDSSDNLQILSSKPISGEGYKQIKSKRETLFAVYLMNMTTNVRVWKALNSEETNTNIIKNVLQVQPNSSDGENSCTICFSEDMCSPDLSTKWPTMCSDLNDSQKAAVLNCISLSKCHHHNAVKLIWGPPGTGKTKTVCTTLFVLFKLKCRTLTCAPTNIAVLEVTARLLRLVNQTLEYGKYGLGNIILFGNLERMNIDNYNDLFEVFLDSRISILSKCLAPLSGWKHCLESMIGLLEDPEQLYSLYLKEKREQHKKNDEHNDESDLLTFEEFVKKKFDDVSEHLKTCMVNLYTHLPTSCISLEVVKDMIRVSDLLKLIKSILHRAGVANERLQTLQKDCAQILKSLREFSVPNSNDGQTIRNLCLANACLIFCTASSSAKLHTEGMAPLEMLVVDEAAQLKECESAIPLQLPGLRHAILIGDEMQLPAMVKSKLSENAEFGKSLFERLVLLGHEKLLLNVQHRMHPLISRFPKQEFYNNQILDGPNVSEVSYEKSFIEGRMYGPYSFINVANGKEEFDRGHSLKNMVEVAVVYEIVSCLYKEFTRTKKKVSIGVISPYKAQVNAIQLRVRNYSEVSGTDFSVSVRSVDGFQGGEEDVIIISTVRCNGNGSVGFLSNRQRANVVLTRARHCLWILGNEATLTNSNSIWKNLILDAKKRDCFYNADEDNNLAQAIAAALLEHNQLHTLLDADSMLFKNAKWKVWFTKEFRNSIAEIKDTEIRQDVISLIKKLSNGWRQSQNDKVIIGHARTSAELLETYEVNELLYLIWSVEIHKQNSDFVQVMKIWDIVPLSDIPKLTERLDIVFGNYSVEKMNRCKLRCFDGVNVVPNRWPADSSSCDEADPTEFLSKPFSSLSLRDRPSSSSSFRNNFMSRMSGTKGSGSRPRW
;
A
#
# COMPACT_ATOMS: atom_id res chain seq x y z
N MET A 1 -0.73 -45.78 -55.01
CA MET A 1 0.01 -46.02 -53.74
C MET A 1 0.00 -44.68 -53.04
N ASP A 2 -1.14 -44.38 -52.42
CA ASP A 2 -1.38 -43.15 -51.67
C ASP A 2 -1.31 -43.53 -50.20
N HIS A 3 -0.23 -43.12 -49.53
CA HIS A 3 -0.17 -43.10 -48.07
C HIS A 3 -0.51 -41.67 -47.64
N GLU A 4 -1.80 -41.43 -47.37
CA GLU A 4 -2.23 -40.30 -46.56
C GLU A 4 -1.92 -40.63 -45.09
N ASP A 5 -0.98 -39.88 -44.51
CA ASP A 5 -0.71 -39.84 -43.08
C ASP A 5 -1.95 -39.28 -42.35
N ASN A 6 -2.70 -40.18 -41.73
CA ASN A 6 -3.70 -39.87 -40.72
C ASN A 6 -3.02 -39.43 -39.41
N GLU A 7 -2.45 -38.22 -39.37
CA GLU A 7 -2.20 -37.54 -38.10
C GLU A 7 -3.54 -37.09 -37.51
N VAL A 8 -4.07 -37.89 -36.58
CA VAL A 8 -5.17 -37.51 -35.70
C VAL A 8 -4.75 -36.29 -34.88
N LYS A 9 -5.09 -35.10 -35.35
CA LYS A 9 -4.84 -33.83 -34.65
C LYS A 9 -5.51 -33.86 -33.27
N LYS A 10 -4.69 -33.84 -32.21
CA LYS A 10 -5.14 -33.66 -30.81
C LYS A 10 -6.08 -32.44 -30.71
N PRO A 11 -7.18 -32.52 -29.93
CA PRO A 11 -8.11 -31.41 -29.74
C PRO A 11 -7.41 -30.20 -29.10
N PHE A 12 -7.84 -28.98 -29.45
CA PHE A 12 -7.32 -27.74 -28.87
C PHE A 12 -7.75 -27.64 -27.40
N GLU A 13 -6.85 -27.98 -26.47
CA GLU A 13 -7.16 -28.08 -25.05
C GLU A 13 -7.01 -26.73 -24.35
N ILE A 14 -8.09 -26.20 -23.76
CA ILE A 14 -8.05 -24.99 -22.94
C ILE A 14 -7.85 -25.40 -21.48
N ALA A 15 -6.77 -24.94 -20.87
CA ALA A 15 -6.53 -25.17 -19.45
C ALA A 15 -7.69 -24.64 -18.58
N GLY A 16 -8.23 -25.48 -17.71
CA GLY A 16 -9.33 -25.14 -16.81
C GLY A 16 -10.68 -24.90 -17.51
N ARG A 17 -10.88 -25.47 -18.71
CA ARG A 17 -12.10 -25.33 -19.50
C ARG A 17 -13.39 -25.56 -18.72
N SER A 18 -13.42 -26.55 -17.82
CA SER A 18 -14.62 -26.89 -17.05
C SER A 18 -15.12 -25.76 -16.14
N LEU A 19 -14.22 -24.95 -15.55
CA LEU A 19 -14.63 -23.77 -14.79
C LEU A 19 -15.18 -22.67 -15.71
N ILE A 20 -14.56 -22.46 -16.87
CA ILE A 20 -15.01 -21.48 -17.86
C ILE A 20 -16.42 -21.85 -18.36
N ASP A 21 -16.63 -23.13 -18.70
CA ASP A 21 -17.94 -23.63 -19.12
C ASP A 21 -18.99 -23.51 -18.01
N LEU A 22 -18.62 -23.71 -16.74
CA LEU A 22 -19.51 -23.47 -15.60
C LEU A 22 -19.92 -22.00 -15.52
N VAL A 23 -18.98 -21.06 -15.66
CA VAL A 23 -19.29 -19.61 -15.67
C VAL A 23 -20.20 -19.27 -16.86
N PHE A 24 -19.94 -19.84 -18.05
CA PHE A 24 -20.78 -19.64 -19.24
C PHE A 24 -22.18 -20.23 -19.10
N SER A 25 -22.37 -21.21 -18.21
CA SER A 25 -23.69 -21.78 -17.93
C SER A 25 -24.59 -20.86 -17.09
N TRP A 26 -24.03 -19.86 -16.42
CA TRP A 26 -24.81 -18.95 -15.58
C TRP A 26 -25.65 -17.98 -16.42
N SER A 27 -26.97 -18.07 -16.26
CA SER A 27 -27.87 -17.04 -16.75
C SER A 27 -27.66 -15.72 -16.00
N LEU A 28 -28.07 -14.58 -16.57
CA LEU A 28 -28.00 -13.30 -15.85
C LEU A 28 -28.78 -13.35 -14.52
N ARG A 29 -29.90 -14.08 -14.47
CA ARG A 29 -30.64 -14.33 -13.23
C ARG A 29 -29.82 -15.11 -12.20
N ASN A 30 -29.05 -16.11 -12.64
CA ASN A 30 -28.16 -16.87 -11.75
C ASN A 30 -27.04 -15.97 -11.21
N VAL A 31 -26.43 -15.14 -12.07
CA VAL A 31 -25.39 -14.20 -11.65
C VAL A 31 -25.92 -13.24 -10.59
N LEU A 32 -27.11 -12.65 -10.81
CA LEU A 32 -27.74 -11.70 -9.88
C LEU A 32 -28.28 -12.35 -8.59
N PHE A 33 -28.38 -13.68 -8.53
CA PHE A 33 -28.88 -14.39 -7.36
C PHE A 33 -27.76 -14.64 -6.34
N ARG A 34 -27.71 -13.81 -5.30
CA ARG A 34 -26.65 -13.81 -4.26
C ARG A 34 -26.50 -15.16 -3.52
N ASP A 35 -27.58 -15.92 -3.36
CA ASP A 35 -27.59 -17.16 -2.57
C ASP A 35 -27.42 -18.42 -3.44
N LEU A 36 -26.89 -18.31 -4.67
CA LEU A 36 -26.82 -19.41 -5.65
C LEU A 36 -26.13 -20.67 -5.11
N TYR A 37 -25.04 -20.53 -4.36
CA TYR A 37 -24.27 -21.65 -3.80
C TYR A 37 -24.43 -21.84 -2.29
N LYS A 38 -25.42 -21.21 -1.66
CA LYS A 38 -25.62 -21.22 -0.20
C LYS A 38 -25.61 -22.62 0.44
N HIS A 39 -26.12 -23.63 -0.26
CA HIS A 39 -26.19 -25.01 0.23
C HIS A 39 -25.03 -25.90 -0.23
N GLN A 40 -24.14 -25.40 -1.10
CA GLN A 40 -22.99 -26.14 -1.63
C GLN A 40 -21.69 -25.74 -0.93
N VAL A 41 -21.58 -24.47 -0.52
CA VAL A 41 -20.42 -23.98 0.24
C VAL A 41 -20.52 -24.48 1.67
N THR A 42 -19.56 -25.32 2.06
CA THR A 42 -19.45 -25.87 3.41
C THR A 42 -18.15 -25.40 4.04
N LYS A 43 -18.11 -25.37 5.39
CA LYS A 43 -16.90 -25.02 6.13
C LYS A 43 -15.76 -25.97 5.75
N ILE A 44 -14.62 -25.40 5.37
CA ILE A 44 -13.44 -26.18 5.01
C ILE A 44 -12.91 -26.89 6.27
N PRO A 45 -12.72 -28.23 6.25
CA PRO A 45 -12.21 -28.98 7.40
C PRO A 45 -10.82 -28.52 7.84
N GLU A 46 -10.51 -28.66 9.13
CA GLU A 46 -9.17 -28.39 9.66
C GLU A 46 -8.17 -29.50 9.30
N THR A 47 -8.65 -30.75 9.22
CA THR A 47 -7.86 -31.95 8.90
C THR A 47 -8.46 -32.73 7.75
N PHE A 48 -7.63 -33.48 7.03
CA PHE A 48 -8.04 -34.24 5.85
C PHE A 48 -7.41 -35.63 5.84
N SER A 49 -8.19 -36.63 5.44
CA SER A 49 -7.73 -38.02 5.35
C SER A 49 -6.92 -38.32 4.09
N THR A 50 -7.13 -37.57 3.01
CA THR A 50 -6.45 -37.78 1.72
C THR A 50 -6.21 -36.46 0.99
N VAL A 51 -5.17 -36.44 0.13
CA VAL A 51 -4.86 -35.30 -0.74
C VAL A 51 -6.04 -34.97 -1.68
N ALA A 52 -6.75 -35.99 -2.17
CA ALA A 52 -7.90 -35.77 -3.04
C ALA A 52 -9.04 -35.04 -2.29
N ARG A 53 -9.32 -35.40 -1.03
CA ARG A 53 -10.35 -34.73 -0.22
C ARG A 53 -9.95 -33.30 0.12
N TYR A 54 -8.67 -33.10 0.42
CA TYR A 54 -8.06 -31.79 0.61
C TYR A 54 -8.25 -30.87 -0.60
N MET A 55 -7.86 -31.32 -1.80
CA MET A 55 -8.00 -30.47 -2.99
C MET A 55 -9.47 -30.18 -3.31
N LYS A 56 -10.34 -31.18 -3.19
CA LYS A 56 -11.77 -31.04 -3.52
C LYS A 56 -12.54 -30.12 -2.56
N SER A 57 -12.11 -29.94 -1.31
CA SER A 57 -12.85 -29.09 -0.36
C SER A 57 -12.84 -27.61 -0.71
N PHE A 58 -11.86 -27.15 -1.50
CA PHE A 58 -11.76 -25.75 -1.92
C PHE A 58 -12.65 -25.41 -3.13
N ILE A 59 -13.12 -26.42 -3.87
CA ILE A 59 -13.83 -26.24 -5.14
C ILE A 59 -15.14 -25.45 -4.97
N PRO A 60 -16.07 -25.77 -4.05
CA PRO A 60 -17.32 -25.03 -3.91
C PRO A 60 -17.09 -23.55 -3.56
N SER A 61 -16.16 -23.27 -2.63
CA SER A 61 -15.83 -21.90 -2.23
C SER A 61 -15.16 -21.09 -3.34
N LEU A 62 -14.34 -21.74 -4.20
CA LEU A 62 -13.74 -21.11 -5.36
C LEU A 62 -14.79 -20.74 -6.43
N ILE A 63 -15.78 -21.61 -6.64
CA ILE A 63 -16.90 -21.34 -7.55
C ILE A 63 -17.75 -20.17 -7.04
N GLU A 64 -18.11 -20.18 -5.76
CA GLU A 64 -18.85 -19.10 -5.11
C GLU A 64 -18.06 -17.78 -5.13
N GLU A 65 -16.75 -17.81 -4.87
CA GLU A 65 -15.92 -16.61 -4.94
C GLU A 65 -15.86 -16.05 -6.37
N THR A 66 -15.77 -16.92 -7.38
CA THR A 66 -15.85 -16.54 -8.79
C THR A 66 -17.20 -15.92 -9.13
N HIS A 67 -18.30 -16.50 -8.62
CA HIS A 67 -19.65 -15.99 -8.81
C HIS A 67 -19.82 -14.62 -8.15
N ALA A 68 -19.37 -14.45 -6.90
CA ALA A 68 -19.44 -13.18 -6.18
C ALA A 68 -18.64 -12.07 -6.87
N ASP A 69 -17.47 -12.39 -7.45
CA ASP A 69 -16.71 -11.44 -8.26
C ASP A 69 -17.48 -11.03 -9.52
N LEU A 70 -18.01 -11.99 -10.28
CA LEU A 70 -18.82 -11.70 -11.46
C LEU A 70 -20.06 -10.87 -11.11
N LEU A 71 -20.78 -11.22 -10.05
CA LEU A 71 -21.94 -10.48 -9.52
C LEU A 71 -21.58 -9.03 -9.21
N SER A 72 -20.48 -8.80 -8.48
CA SER A 72 -20.02 -7.46 -8.13
C SER A 72 -19.76 -6.60 -9.37
N ASN A 73 -19.10 -7.15 -10.39
CA ASN A 73 -18.77 -6.41 -11.60
C ASN A 73 -19.99 -6.20 -12.52
N VAL A 74 -20.88 -7.19 -12.64
CA VAL A 74 -22.14 -7.05 -13.38
C VAL A 74 -23.05 -6.01 -12.72
N THR A 75 -23.07 -5.94 -11.38
CA THR A 75 -23.84 -4.91 -10.66
C THR A 75 -23.32 -3.50 -10.95
N ALA A 76 -22.01 -3.37 -11.18
CA ALA A 76 -21.32 -2.12 -11.49
C ALA A 76 -21.09 -1.90 -13.00
N ILE A 77 -21.82 -2.59 -13.89
CA ILE A 77 -21.54 -2.61 -15.33
C ILE A 77 -21.57 -1.23 -16.01
N SER A 78 -22.35 -0.29 -15.47
CA SER A 78 -22.42 1.08 -15.99
C SER A 78 -21.11 1.86 -15.88
N GLN A 79 -20.23 1.43 -14.97
CA GLN A 79 -18.91 2.02 -14.72
C GLN A 79 -17.77 1.14 -15.29
N ALA A 80 -18.11 -0.01 -15.88
CA ALA A 80 -17.12 -0.95 -16.36
C ALA A 80 -16.33 -0.38 -17.56
N PRO A 81 -15.02 -0.66 -17.66
CA PRO A 81 -14.22 -0.35 -18.83
C PRO A 81 -14.79 -1.02 -20.10
N ILE A 82 -14.73 -0.32 -21.23
CA ILE A 82 -15.29 -0.80 -22.51
C ILE A 82 -14.36 -0.56 -23.69
N CYS A 83 -14.46 -1.37 -24.73
CA CYS A 83 -13.83 -1.12 -26.02
C CYS A 83 -14.74 -1.50 -27.19
N GLU A 84 -14.54 -0.86 -28.34
CA GLU A 84 -15.27 -1.19 -29.57
C GLU A 84 -14.59 -2.34 -30.32
N ILE A 85 -15.38 -3.28 -30.82
CA ILE A 85 -14.95 -4.38 -31.67
C ILE A 85 -15.20 -4.01 -33.13
N LEU A 86 -14.15 -4.08 -33.93
CA LEU A 86 -14.15 -3.74 -35.35
C LEU A 86 -14.59 -4.92 -36.22
N THR A 87 -14.05 -6.10 -35.94
CA THR A 87 -14.29 -7.32 -36.73
C THR A 87 -14.43 -8.53 -35.80
N VAL A 88 -15.21 -9.51 -36.25
CA VAL A 88 -15.36 -10.82 -35.61
C VAL A 88 -15.33 -11.88 -36.72
N GLU A 89 -14.38 -12.79 -36.63
CA GLU A 89 -14.17 -13.86 -37.62
C GLU A 89 -14.17 -15.22 -36.92
N THR A 90 -14.65 -16.27 -37.59
CA THR A 90 -14.60 -17.63 -37.01
C THR A 90 -13.17 -18.16 -37.07
N SER A 91 -12.64 -18.62 -35.95
CA SER A 91 -11.30 -19.18 -35.90
C SER A 91 -11.27 -20.61 -36.51
N LYS A 92 -10.08 -21.08 -36.90
CA LYS A 92 -9.86 -22.43 -37.46
C LYS A 92 -10.35 -23.57 -36.56
N HIS A 93 -10.47 -23.32 -35.25
CA HIS A 93 -10.87 -24.29 -34.23
C HIS A 93 -12.36 -24.26 -33.91
N HIS A 94 -13.16 -23.45 -34.60
CA HIS A 94 -14.59 -23.28 -34.35
C HIS A 94 -15.40 -24.56 -34.67
N ARG A 95 -16.01 -25.21 -33.67
CA ARG A 95 -16.69 -26.52 -33.81
C ARG A 95 -18.01 -26.62 -33.01
N PRO A 96 -19.11 -26.00 -33.47
CA PRO A 96 -20.40 -26.01 -32.77
C PRO A 96 -20.97 -27.44 -32.59
N PRO A 97 -21.79 -27.71 -31.54
CA PRO A 97 -22.34 -26.75 -30.58
C PRO A 97 -21.39 -26.38 -29.42
N LYS A 98 -20.24 -27.06 -29.30
CA LYS A 98 -19.17 -26.72 -28.34
C LYS A 98 -18.11 -25.85 -29.04
N ASP A 99 -17.01 -25.49 -28.37
CA ASP A 99 -15.83 -24.89 -29.04
C ASP A 99 -16.11 -23.70 -30.01
N LEU A 100 -16.80 -22.69 -29.49
CA LEU A 100 -17.19 -21.49 -30.23
C LEU A 100 -16.06 -20.45 -30.26
N PHE A 101 -14.99 -20.77 -31.00
CA PHE A 101 -13.81 -19.91 -31.11
C PHE A 101 -13.99 -18.83 -32.20
N TYR A 102 -13.57 -17.61 -31.88
CA TYR A 102 -13.58 -16.47 -32.79
C TYR A 102 -12.27 -15.68 -32.68
N GLU A 103 -11.95 -14.92 -33.72
CA GLU A 103 -10.89 -13.92 -33.76
C GLU A 103 -11.53 -12.54 -33.85
N ILE A 104 -11.11 -11.62 -32.97
CA ILE A 104 -11.65 -10.26 -32.92
C ILE A 104 -10.54 -9.23 -33.08
N THR A 105 -10.87 -8.11 -33.71
CA THR A 105 -10.00 -6.91 -33.74
C THR A 105 -10.70 -5.79 -32.98
N VAL A 106 -9.97 -5.10 -32.10
CA VAL A 106 -10.51 -4.01 -31.26
C VAL A 106 -10.01 -2.64 -31.73
N ARG A 107 -10.83 -1.59 -31.56
CA ARG A 107 -10.41 -0.22 -31.87
C ARG A 107 -9.47 0.30 -30.79
N LYS A 108 -8.23 0.63 -31.17
CA LYS A 108 -7.30 1.39 -30.32
C LYS A 108 -7.78 2.84 -30.23
N MET A 109 -8.31 3.27 -29.08
CA MET A 109 -8.72 4.67 -28.89
C MET A 109 -7.51 5.56 -28.60
N ILE A 110 -7.41 6.68 -29.34
CA ILE A 110 -6.38 7.72 -29.17
C ILE A 110 -6.74 8.54 -27.91
N ALA A 111 -5.72 8.96 -27.14
CA ALA A 111 -5.83 9.51 -25.78
C ALA A 111 -6.68 10.80 -25.60
N THR A 112 -7.36 11.29 -26.62
CA THR A 112 -8.07 12.59 -26.63
C THR A 112 -9.59 12.50 -26.46
N GLU A 113 -10.20 11.31 -26.40
CA GLU A 113 -11.67 11.16 -26.37
C GLU A 113 -12.24 10.45 -25.11
N SER A 114 -12.66 11.27 -24.14
CA SER A 114 -13.75 11.07 -23.16
C SER A 114 -13.57 10.10 -21.95
N ASN A 115 -14.21 10.52 -20.84
CA ASN A 115 -14.14 10.05 -19.44
C ASN A 115 -14.61 8.60 -19.15
N ALA A 116 -14.61 7.68 -20.12
CA ALA A 116 -14.94 6.27 -19.91
C ALA A 116 -13.65 5.45 -19.94
N GLY A 117 -13.37 4.67 -18.89
CA GLY A 117 -12.10 3.96 -18.75
C GLY A 117 -11.70 3.16 -19.99
N LYS A 118 -10.47 3.36 -20.47
CA LYS A 118 -9.84 2.62 -21.57
C LYS A 118 -9.79 1.13 -21.20
N TYR A 119 -10.35 0.27 -22.06
CA TYR A 119 -10.24 -1.18 -21.93
C TYR A 119 -9.47 -1.77 -23.11
N GLU A 120 -8.46 -2.58 -22.82
CA GLU A 120 -7.78 -3.42 -23.80
C GLU A 120 -7.92 -4.87 -23.31
N PRO A 121 -8.64 -5.74 -24.03
CA PRO A 121 -8.86 -7.11 -23.57
C PRO A 121 -7.55 -7.88 -23.44
N ALA A 122 -7.32 -8.45 -22.26
CA ALA A 122 -6.12 -9.21 -21.94
C ALA A 122 -6.44 -10.70 -21.74
N VAL A 123 -5.40 -11.54 -21.81
CA VAL A 123 -5.53 -13.00 -21.60
C VAL A 123 -6.22 -13.29 -20.27
N GLY A 124 -7.22 -14.18 -20.33
CA GLY A 124 -8.01 -14.60 -19.18
C GLY A 124 -9.15 -13.66 -18.82
N ASP A 125 -9.33 -12.54 -19.53
CA ASP A 125 -10.48 -11.67 -19.32
C ASP A 125 -11.77 -12.36 -19.74
N ILE A 126 -12.80 -12.17 -18.92
CA ILE A 126 -14.19 -12.38 -19.25
C ILE A 126 -14.80 -11.01 -19.51
N PHE A 127 -15.42 -10.84 -20.67
CA PHE A 127 -16.14 -9.64 -21.03
C PHE A 127 -17.53 -9.94 -21.57
N ALA A 128 -18.39 -8.94 -21.45
CA ALA A 128 -19.69 -8.92 -22.05
C ALA A 128 -19.62 -8.38 -23.48
N LEU A 129 -19.99 -9.22 -24.45
CA LEU A 129 -20.18 -8.82 -25.84
C LEU A 129 -21.62 -8.33 -26.02
N THR A 130 -21.77 -7.08 -26.45
CA THR A 130 -23.09 -6.43 -26.60
C THR A 130 -23.10 -5.44 -27.77
N ASN A 131 -24.29 -5.20 -28.34
CA ASN A 131 -24.51 -4.19 -29.38
C ASN A 131 -24.93 -2.81 -28.80
N ILE A 132 -24.90 -2.64 -27.48
CA ILE A 132 -25.16 -1.38 -26.80
C ILE A 132 -24.12 -1.14 -25.72
N ARG A 133 -23.77 0.13 -25.47
CA ARG A 133 -23.03 0.52 -24.28
C ARG A 133 -23.95 0.50 -23.05
N PRO A 134 -23.78 -0.43 -22.10
CA PRO A 134 -24.69 -0.56 -20.96
C PRO A 134 -24.57 0.67 -20.04
N LYS A 135 -25.70 1.28 -19.71
CA LYS A 135 -25.84 2.33 -18.68
C LYS A 135 -26.46 1.80 -17.40
N CYS A 136 -27.17 0.68 -17.48
CA CYS A 136 -27.65 -0.09 -16.33
C CYS A 136 -27.68 -1.59 -16.66
N ILE A 137 -27.95 -2.41 -15.65
CA ILE A 137 -28.02 -3.88 -15.78
C ILE A 137 -29.16 -4.29 -16.72
N ASP A 138 -30.28 -3.57 -16.70
CA ASP A 138 -31.46 -3.87 -17.52
C ASP A 138 -31.18 -3.79 -19.02
N ASP A 139 -30.16 -3.02 -19.43
CA ASP A 139 -29.74 -2.92 -20.83
C ASP A 139 -29.28 -4.27 -21.41
N LEU A 140 -28.81 -5.19 -20.56
CA LEU A 140 -28.44 -6.55 -20.96
C LEU A 140 -29.64 -7.46 -21.25
N ASN A 141 -30.84 -7.11 -20.77
CA ASN A 141 -32.08 -7.89 -20.90
C ASN A 141 -33.11 -7.25 -21.85
N ARG A 142 -32.77 -6.13 -22.52
CA ARG A 142 -33.73 -5.43 -23.39
C ARG A 142 -34.08 -6.24 -24.65
N PRO A 143 -35.36 -6.29 -25.06
CA PRO A 143 -35.74 -6.84 -26.36
C PRO A 143 -35.02 -6.07 -27.48
N LYS A 144 -34.43 -6.78 -28.45
CA LYS A 144 -33.58 -6.28 -29.58
C LYS A 144 -32.09 -6.08 -29.30
N HIS A 145 -31.65 -6.12 -28.04
CA HIS A 145 -30.23 -6.13 -27.71
C HIS A 145 -29.80 -7.53 -27.31
N PHE A 146 -28.63 -7.94 -27.77
CA PHE A 146 -28.06 -9.21 -27.34
C PHE A 146 -26.89 -8.96 -26.39
N TYR A 147 -26.73 -9.91 -25.48
CA TYR A 147 -25.59 -10.00 -24.60
C TYR A 147 -25.15 -11.46 -24.53
N LEU A 148 -23.85 -11.67 -24.68
CA LEU A 148 -23.20 -12.94 -24.39
C LEU A 148 -21.87 -12.69 -23.69
N ILE A 149 -21.38 -13.71 -23.01
CA ILE A 149 -20.08 -13.68 -22.34
C ILE A 149 -19.04 -14.32 -23.24
N ALA A 150 -17.85 -13.74 -23.32
CA ALA A 150 -16.70 -14.33 -23.98
C ALA A 150 -15.46 -14.31 -23.07
N TYR A 151 -14.57 -15.28 -23.28
CA TYR A 151 -13.30 -15.46 -22.58
C TYR A 151 -12.13 -15.25 -23.54
N VAL A 152 -11.16 -14.44 -23.14
CA VAL A 152 -9.98 -14.10 -23.97
C VAL A 152 -8.87 -15.15 -23.76
N LEU A 153 -8.44 -15.79 -24.84
CA LEU A 153 -7.35 -16.78 -24.83
C LEU A 153 -5.98 -16.14 -25.06
N GLY A 154 -5.94 -15.05 -25.83
CA GLY A 154 -4.72 -14.32 -26.21
C GLY A 154 -4.50 -14.25 -27.71
N SER A 155 -3.39 -13.62 -28.11
CA SER A 155 -2.94 -13.63 -29.50
C SER A 155 -1.95 -14.79 -29.73
N LYS A 156 -2.06 -15.46 -30.88
CA LYS A 156 -1.09 -16.48 -31.30
C LYS A 156 0.12 -15.90 -32.04
N ASP A 157 -0.03 -14.69 -32.61
CA ASP A 157 0.99 -14.06 -33.46
C ASP A 157 0.99 -12.54 -33.23
N SER A 158 2.04 -11.85 -33.65
CA SER A 158 2.21 -10.39 -33.56
C SER A 158 1.18 -9.54 -34.35
N SER A 159 0.02 -10.10 -34.69
CA SER A 159 -1.12 -9.41 -35.30
C SER A 159 -2.05 -8.84 -34.22
N ASP A 160 -2.73 -7.73 -34.53
CA ASP A 160 -3.71 -7.05 -33.67
C ASP A 160 -5.02 -7.87 -33.42
N ASN A 161 -5.01 -9.17 -33.71
CA ASN A 161 -6.17 -10.05 -33.60
C ASN A 161 -6.12 -10.88 -32.31
N LEU A 162 -7.22 -10.88 -31.55
CA LEU A 162 -7.37 -11.60 -30.30
C LEU A 162 -8.26 -12.83 -30.47
N GLN A 163 -7.79 -14.00 -30.00
CA GLN A 163 -8.61 -15.20 -29.99
C GLN A 163 -9.51 -15.22 -28.75
N ILE A 164 -10.80 -15.46 -28.96
CA ILE A 164 -11.80 -15.56 -27.89
C ILE A 164 -12.59 -16.87 -27.98
N LEU A 165 -13.10 -17.31 -26.84
CA LEU A 165 -14.10 -18.36 -26.71
C LEU A 165 -15.43 -17.74 -26.29
N SER A 166 -16.49 -17.94 -27.07
CA SER A 166 -17.82 -17.41 -26.76
C SER A 166 -18.69 -18.43 -26.02
N SER A 167 -19.55 -17.95 -25.11
CA SER A 167 -20.56 -18.76 -24.41
C SER A 167 -21.68 -19.26 -25.31
N LYS A 168 -21.99 -18.52 -26.39
CA LYS A 168 -23.05 -18.84 -27.36
C LYS A 168 -22.62 -18.46 -28.78
N PRO A 169 -23.17 -19.07 -29.84
CA PRO A 169 -22.80 -18.72 -31.20
C PRO A 169 -23.03 -17.24 -31.46
N ILE A 170 -22.03 -16.56 -32.00
CA ILE A 170 -22.13 -15.17 -32.47
C ILE A 170 -22.83 -15.20 -33.85
N SER A 171 -24.05 -15.74 -33.91
CA SER A 171 -24.85 -15.91 -35.13
C SER A 171 -26.34 -15.98 -34.82
N GLY A 172 -27.10 -15.05 -35.40
CA GLY A 172 -28.57 -14.93 -35.31
C GLY A 172 -29.07 -13.89 -36.33
N GLU A 173 -30.37 -13.61 -36.42
CA GLU A 173 -30.97 -12.64 -37.36
C GLU A 173 -30.31 -11.24 -37.33
N GLY A 174 -29.61 -10.87 -36.23
CA GLY A 174 -28.76 -9.67 -36.15
C GLY A 174 -27.45 -9.73 -36.94
N TYR A 175 -26.85 -10.90 -37.18
CA TYR A 175 -25.57 -11.05 -37.91
C TYR A 175 -25.72 -10.78 -39.42
N LYS A 176 -26.90 -11.06 -39.99
CA LYS A 176 -27.25 -10.66 -41.37
C LYS A 176 -27.49 -9.15 -41.49
N GLN A 177 -27.83 -8.46 -40.40
CA GLN A 177 -27.95 -6.99 -40.36
C GLN A 177 -26.60 -6.30 -40.17
N ILE A 178 -25.62 -6.89 -39.46
CA ILE A 178 -24.28 -6.29 -39.24
C ILE A 178 -23.49 -6.12 -40.55
N LYS A 179 -23.65 -7.00 -41.55
CA LYS A 179 -23.08 -6.79 -42.89
C LYS A 179 -23.82 -5.73 -43.72
N SER A 180 -25.05 -5.37 -43.36
CA SER A 180 -25.91 -4.46 -44.15
C SER A 180 -26.21 -3.11 -43.47
N LYS A 181 -25.94 -2.95 -42.16
CA LYS A 181 -26.04 -1.73 -41.37
C LYS A 181 -24.93 -1.69 -40.31
N ARG A 182 -24.30 -0.52 -40.17
CA ARG A 182 -23.23 -0.18 -39.22
C ARG A 182 -23.66 -0.28 -37.74
N GLU A 183 -23.86 -1.48 -37.20
CA GLU A 183 -24.04 -1.65 -35.75
C GLU A 183 -22.68 -1.89 -35.07
N THR A 184 -22.33 -1.01 -34.13
CA THR A 184 -21.07 -1.10 -33.36
C THR A 184 -21.21 -2.13 -32.25
N LEU A 185 -20.23 -3.04 -32.14
CA LEU A 185 -20.13 -4.01 -31.05
C LEU A 185 -19.19 -3.49 -29.96
N PHE A 186 -19.53 -3.79 -28.71
CA PHE A 186 -18.74 -3.43 -27.54
C PHE A 186 -18.33 -4.68 -26.75
N ALA A 187 -17.09 -4.69 -26.29
CA ALA A 187 -16.64 -5.57 -25.21
C ALA A 187 -16.61 -4.76 -23.91
N VAL A 188 -17.38 -5.20 -22.91
CA VAL A 188 -17.46 -4.58 -21.59
C VAL A 188 -16.78 -5.51 -20.58
N TYR A 189 -15.69 -5.05 -19.97
CA TYR A 189 -14.93 -5.87 -19.03
C TYR A 189 -15.80 -6.31 -17.85
N LEU A 190 -15.74 -7.60 -17.49
CA LEU A 190 -16.40 -8.13 -16.30
C LEU A 190 -15.37 -8.53 -15.25
N MET A 191 -14.45 -9.44 -15.57
CA MET A 191 -13.42 -9.90 -14.62
C MET A 191 -12.26 -10.61 -15.33
N ASN A 192 -11.13 -10.82 -14.65
CA ASN A 192 -10.05 -11.68 -15.15
C ASN A 192 -10.04 -13.00 -14.37
N MET A 193 -10.16 -14.12 -15.09
CA MET A 193 -10.25 -15.47 -14.55
C MET A 193 -8.92 -16.22 -14.45
N THR A 194 -7.79 -15.59 -14.82
CA THR A 194 -6.48 -16.27 -14.87
C THR A 194 -6.12 -16.98 -13.56
N THR A 195 -6.27 -16.30 -12.42
CA THR A 195 -5.95 -16.89 -11.11
C THR A 195 -6.92 -18.02 -10.77
N ASN A 196 -8.23 -17.82 -10.98
CA ASN A 196 -9.25 -18.84 -10.70
C ASN A 196 -9.02 -20.11 -11.53
N VAL A 197 -8.71 -19.97 -12.82
CA VAL A 197 -8.37 -21.08 -13.73
C VAL A 197 -7.11 -21.82 -13.29
N ARG A 198 -6.08 -21.10 -12.82
CA ARG A 198 -4.84 -21.72 -12.33
C ARG A 198 -5.03 -22.48 -11.04
N VAL A 199 -5.78 -21.91 -10.07
CA VAL A 199 -6.16 -22.61 -8.84
C VAL A 199 -7.01 -23.83 -9.19
N TRP A 200 -8.02 -23.68 -10.04
CA TRP A 200 -8.87 -24.78 -10.48
C TRP A 200 -8.07 -25.93 -11.10
N LYS A 201 -7.09 -25.62 -11.96
CA LYS A 201 -6.19 -26.63 -12.54
C LYS A 201 -5.39 -27.33 -11.44
N ALA A 202 -4.81 -26.58 -10.50
CA ALA A 202 -4.04 -27.15 -9.40
C ALA A 202 -4.90 -28.05 -8.48
N LEU A 203 -6.18 -27.74 -8.27
CA LEU A 203 -7.08 -28.55 -7.45
C LEU A 203 -7.58 -29.82 -8.16
N ASN A 204 -7.58 -29.85 -9.49
CA ASN A 204 -8.09 -30.98 -10.28
C ASN A 204 -6.98 -31.80 -10.96
N SER A 205 -5.71 -31.53 -10.67
CA SER A 205 -4.59 -32.24 -11.30
C SER A 205 -4.39 -33.62 -10.67
N GLU A 206 -4.37 -34.67 -11.48
CA GLU A 206 -4.21 -36.07 -11.02
C GLU A 206 -2.73 -36.54 -11.00
N GLU A 207 -1.83 -35.88 -11.75
CA GLU A 207 -0.43 -36.31 -11.98
C GLU A 207 0.62 -35.31 -11.44
N THR A 208 0.51 -34.91 -10.17
CA THR A 208 1.41 -33.87 -9.59
C THR A 208 2.21 -34.33 -8.38
N ASN A 209 3.28 -33.58 -8.09
CA ASN A 209 4.08 -33.79 -6.90
C ASN A 209 3.23 -33.52 -5.65
N THR A 210 2.88 -34.59 -4.92
CA THR A 210 2.09 -34.51 -3.68
C THR A 210 2.93 -34.66 -2.43
N ASN A 211 4.25 -34.73 -2.56
CA ASN A 211 5.16 -35.06 -1.45
C ASN A 211 5.05 -34.06 -0.29
N ILE A 212 5.11 -32.77 -0.60
CA ILE A 212 4.99 -31.71 0.42
C ILE A 212 3.54 -31.65 0.95
N ILE A 213 2.55 -31.84 0.09
CA ILE A 213 1.13 -31.77 0.47
C ILE A 213 0.78 -32.91 1.43
N LYS A 214 1.34 -34.11 1.27
CA LYS A 214 1.17 -35.21 2.23
C LYS A 214 1.67 -34.83 3.63
N ASN A 215 2.80 -34.14 3.74
CA ASN A 215 3.29 -33.64 5.02
C ASN A 215 2.38 -32.54 5.59
N VAL A 216 1.83 -31.69 4.72
CA VAL A 216 0.86 -30.66 5.10
C VAL A 216 -0.45 -31.24 5.70
N LEU A 217 -0.79 -32.50 5.39
CA LEU A 217 -1.96 -33.17 5.96
C LEU A 217 -1.70 -33.80 7.34
N GLN A 218 -0.44 -33.91 7.77
CA GLN A 218 -0.09 -34.54 9.04
C GLN A 218 -0.30 -33.57 10.22
N VAL A 219 -1.00 -34.05 11.25
CA VAL A 219 -1.04 -33.41 12.57
C VAL A 219 0.27 -33.78 13.28
N GLN A 220 1.02 -32.79 13.76
CA GLN A 220 2.21 -33.10 14.56
C GLN A 220 1.79 -33.44 16.00
N PRO A 221 2.24 -34.58 16.57
CA PRO A 221 1.98 -34.88 17.97
C PRO A 221 2.64 -33.82 18.86
N ASN A 222 2.01 -33.50 20.00
CA ASN A 222 2.52 -32.58 21.02
C ASN A 222 3.73 -33.18 21.79
N SER A 223 4.70 -33.77 21.11
CA SER A 223 5.96 -34.23 21.69
C SER A 223 7.01 -33.12 21.55
N SER A 224 7.65 -32.79 22.67
CA SER A 224 8.72 -31.81 22.81
C SER A 224 10.04 -32.18 22.11
N ASP A 225 10.05 -33.24 21.30
CA ASP A 225 11.23 -33.69 20.56
C ASP A 225 11.15 -33.17 19.12
N GLY A 226 12.17 -32.41 18.72
CA GLY A 226 12.28 -31.73 17.42
C GLY A 226 12.41 -32.66 16.21
N GLU A 227 11.40 -33.48 15.95
CA GLU A 227 11.36 -34.50 14.89
C GLU A 227 11.37 -33.92 13.46
N ASN A 228 11.31 -32.59 13.28
CA ASN A 228 11.51 -31.94 11.98
C ASN A 228 12.98 -31.62 11.66
N SER A 229 13.92 -32.20 12.41
CA SER A 229 15.35 -32.17 12.08
C SER A 229 15.76 -33.54 11.55
N CYS A 230 16.43 -33.59 10.40
CA CYS A 230 16.88 -34.86 9.85
C CYS A 230 17.97 -35.42 10.77
N THR A 231 17.66 -36.48 11.51
CA THR A 231 18.58 -37.16 12.43
C THR A 231 19.85 -37.67 11.72
N ILE A 232 19.73 -38.02 10.44
CA ILE A 232 20.86 -38.43 9.58
C ILE A 232 21.77 -37.21 9.31
N CYS A 233 21.20 -36.09 8.86
CA CYS A 233 21.98 -34.88 8.52
C CYS A 233 22.58 -34.18 9.75
N PHE A 234 22.01 -34.34 10.94
CA PHE A 234 22.55 -33.75 12.17
C PHE A 234 23.84 -34.42 12.65
N SER A 235 24.18 -35.60 12.13
CA SER A 235 25.39 -36.35 12.48
C SER A 235 26.61 -36.04 11.60
N GLU A 236 26.40 -35.37 10.46
CA GLU A 236 27.47 -35.01 9.51
C GLU A 236 27.69 -33.50 9.53
N ASP A 237 28.76 -33.07 10.20
CA ASP A 237 29.17 -31.67 10.31
C ASP A 237 29.67 -31.17 8.94
N MET A 238 28.75 -30.69 8.10
CA MET A 238 29.02 -30.37 6.69
C MET A 238 28.76 -28.89 6.41
N CYS A 239 29.67 -28.00 6.80
CA CYS A 239 29.79 -26.68 6.17
C CYS A 239 30.92 -26.72 5.12
N SER A 240 30.62 -26.29 3.89
CA SER A 240 31.67 -26.11 2.90
C SER A 240 32.65 -25.02 3.36
N PRO A 241 33.97 -25.18 3.14
CA PRO A 241 34.99 -24.22 3.61
C PRO A 241 34.74 -22.79 3.14
N ASP A 242 34.24 -22.61 1.91
CA ASP A 242 33.95 -21.30 1.32
C ASP A 242 32.78 -20.55 1.99
N LEU A 243 31.78 -21.27 2.51
CA LEU A 243 30.68 -20.64 3.24
C LEU A 243 31.18 -20.19 4.61
N SER A 244 32.01 -21.00 5.29
CA SER A 244 32.49 -20.73 6.65
C SER A 244 33.33 -19.44 6.78
N THR A 245 34.05 -19.04 5.72
CA THR A 245 34.92 -17.86 5.74
C THR A 245 34.19 -16.54 5.41
N LYS A 246 33.15 -16.58 4.57
CA LYS A 246 32.35 -15.39 4.19
C LYS A 246 31.08 -15.21 5.03
N TRP A 247 30.55 -16.28 5.60
CA TRP A 247 29.33 -16.28 6.42
C TRP A 247 29.34 -15.33 7.63
N PRO A 248 30.41 -15.22 8.43
CA PRO A 248 30.44 -14.34 9.60
C PRO A 248 30.27 -12.86 9.22
N THR A 249 30.91 -12.43 8.13
CA THR A 249 30.81 -11.06 7.61
C THR A 249 29.41 -10.78 7.08
N MET A 250 28.79 -11.76 6.42
CA MET A 250 27.47 -11.64 5.79
C MET A 250 26.28 -11.65 6.75
N CYS A 251 26.40 -12.33 7.88
CA CYS A 251 25.35 -12.44 8.90
C CYS A 251 25.60 -11.55 10.12
N SER A 252 26.59 -10.67 10.05
CA SER A 252 26.96 -9.73 11.13
C SER A 252 25.77 -8.86 11.56
N ASP A 253 24.97 -8.40 10.60
CA ASP A 253 23.81 -7.54 10.83
C ASP A 253 22.49 -8.28 11.17
N LEU A 254 22.54 -9.61 11.36
CA LEU A 254 21.37 -10.41 11.74
C LEU A 254 21.38 -10.68 13.25
N ASN A 255 20.20 -10.63 13.87
CA ASN A 255 20.02 -11.11 15.24
C ASN A 255 19.95 -12.64 15.29
N ASP A 256 20.00 -13.23 16.49
CA ASP A 256 20.10 -14.68 16.66
C ASP A 256 18.89 -15.45 16.10
N SER A 257 17.67 -14.90 16.24
CA SER A 257 16.47 -15.52 15.66
C SER A 257 16.51 -15.56 14.12
N GLN A 258 17.00 -14.48 13.50
CA GLN A 258 17.19 -14.42 12.06
C GLN A 258 18.30 -15.37 11.60
N LYS A 259 19.43 -15.43 12.33
CA LYS A 259 20.51 -16.38 12.04
C LYS A 259 20.03 -17.83 12.11
N ALA A 260 19.28 -18.19 13.16
CA ALA A 260 18.68 -19.51 13.30
C ALA A 260 17.75 -19.85 12.13
N ALA A 261 16.95 -18.88 11.68
CA ALA A 261 16.10 -19.05 10.50
C ALA A 261 16.92 -19.39 9.25
N VAL A 262 17.99 -18.63 8.95
CA VAL A 262 18.84 -18.88 7.78
C VAL A 262 19.59 -20.20 7.89
N LEU A 263 20.13 -20.56 9.06
CA LEU A 263 20.82 -21.82 9.31
C LEU A 263 19.91 -23.04 9.10
N ASN A 264 18.65 -22.94 9.54
CA ASN A 264 17.65 -23.98 9.26
C ASN A 264 17.41 -24.14 7.76
N CYS A 265 17.38 -23.03 6.99
CA CYS A 265 17.24 -23.08 5.54
C CYS A 265 18.44 -23.76 4.86
N ILE A 266 19.67 -23.49 5.31
CA ILE A 266 20.88 -24.15 4.80
C ILE A 266 20.81 -25.65 5.06
N SER A 267 20.46 -26.05 6.27
CA SER A 267 20.36 -27.45 6.67
C SER A 267 19.33 -28.20 5.83
N LEU A 268 18.18 -27.55 5.55
CA LEU A 268 17.18 -28.09 4.63
C LEU A 268 17.69 -28.23 3.20
N SER A 269 18.43 -27.25 2.68
CA SER A 269 18.93 -27.30 1.29
C SER A 269 19.85 -28.50 1.01
N LYS A 270 20.49 -29.03 2.05
CA LYS A 270 21.39 -30.20 1.98
C LYS A 270 20.69 -31.53 2.29
N CYS A 271 19.44 -31.49 2.75
CA CYS A 271 18.72 -32.70 3.14
C CYS A 271 18.05 -33.34 1.93
N HIS A 272 18.32 -34.63 1.70
CA HIS A 272 17.66 -35.43 0.67
C HIS A 272 16.84 -36.60 1.24
N HIS A 273 16.83 -36.76 2.57
CA HIS A 273 16.24 -37.93 3.25
C HIS A 273 14.74 -37.83 3.50
N HIS A 274 14.19 -36.62 3.61
CA HIS A 274 12.76 -36.40 3.86
C HIS A 274 12.32 -35.07 3.25
N ASN A 275 11.02 -34.94 3.00
CA ASN A 275 10.40 -33.66 2.61
C ASN A 275 10.05 -32.88 3.88
N ALA A 276 10.12 -31.54 3.84
CA ALA A 276 9.83 -30.72 5.02
C ALA A 276 9.09 -29.44 4.68
N VAL A 277 8.22 -29.01 5.58
CA VAL A 277 7.63 -27.67 5.59
C VAL A 277 8.10 -26.97 6.84
N LYS A 278 8.69 -25.79 6.71
CA LYS A 278 9.08 -24.96 7.86
C LYS A 278 8.33 -23.64 7.83
N LEU A 279 7.94 -23.19 9.01
CA LEU A 279 7.26 -21.93 9.23
C LEU A 279 8.23 -20.93 9.87
N ILE A 280 8.37 -19.75 9.28
CA ILE A 280 9.04 -18.61 9.91
C ILE A 280 7.97 -17.57 10.22
N TRP A 281 7.72 -17.38 11.51
CA TRP A 281 6.77 -16.39 11.99
C TRP A 281 7.47 -15.07 12.20
N GLY A 282 7.09 -14.07 11.42
CA GLY A 282 7.71 -12.76 11.43
C GLY A 282 6.73 -11.65 11.73
N PRO A 283 6.63 -11.20 12.98
CA PRO A 283 5.84 -10.02 13.33
C PRO A 283 6.27 -8.71 12.60
N PRO A 284 5.52 -7.61 12.72
CA PRO A 284 5.88 -6.32 12.14
C PRO A 284 7.24 -5.82 12.64
N GLY A 285 8.08 -5.34 11.72
CA GLY A 285 9.38 -4.75 12.05
C GLY A 285 10.47 -5.75 12.41
N THR A 286 10.23 -7.06 12.39
CA THR A 286 11.23 -8.08 12.79
C THR A 286 12.23 -8.47 11.70
N GLY A 287 12.17 -7.78 10.56
CA GLY A 287 13.08 -8.02 9.44
C GLY A 287 12.77 -9.29 8.64
N LYS A 288 11.48 -9.66 8.49
CA LYS A 288 11.02 -10.75 7.59
C LYS A 288 11.73 -10.73 6.23
N THR A 289 11.54 -9.65 5.49
CA THR A 289 12.11 -9.48 4.14
C THR A 289 13.63 -9.51 4.17
N LYS A 290 14.27 -8.96 5.22
CA LYS A 290 15.74 -9.04 5.38
C LYS A 290 16.19 -10.50 5.54
N THR A 291 15.50 -11.26 6.39
CA THR A 291 15.75 -12.70 6.61
C THR A 291 15.55 -13.50 5.33
N VAL A 292 14.45 -13.26 4.61
CA VAL A 292 14.17 -13.88 3.31
C VAL A 292 15.27 -13.57 2.30
N CYS A 293 15.68 -12.31 2.16
CA CYS A 293 16.75 -11.93 1.23
C CYS A 293 18.10 -12.59 1.59
N THR A 294 18.46 -12.65 2.87
CA THR A 294 19.70 -13.33 3.29
C THR A 294 19.61 -14.84 3.04
N THR A 295 18.48 -15.48 3.35
CA THR A 295 18.24 -16.89 3.00
C THR A 295 18.39 -17.14 1.50
N LEU A 296 17.75 -16.34 0.66
CA LEU A 296 17.81 -16.49 -0.79
C LEU A 296 19.21 -16.24 -1.33
N PHE A 297 19.94 -15.26 -0.79
CA PHE A 297 21.33 -15.02 -1.15
C PHE A 297 22.21 -16.23 -0.85
N VAL A 298 22.00 -16.88 0.29
CA VAL A 298 22.76 -18.07 0.69
C VAL A 298 22.42 -19.24 -0.22
N LEU A 299 21.14 -19.48 -0.50
CA LEU A 299 20.69 -20.50 -1.45
C LEU A 299 21.25 -20.25 -2.86
N PHE A 300 21.36 -18.99 -3.27
CA PHE A 300 22.01 -18.59 -4.53
C PHE A 300 23.50 -18.96 -4.58
N LYS A 301 24.24 -18.76 -3.47
CA LYS A 301 25.65 -19.16 -3.39
C LYS A 301 25.81 -20.68 -3.34
N LEU A 302 24.87 -21.38 -2.71
CA LEU A 302 24.80 -22.86 -2.69
C LEU A 302 24.31 -23.46 -4.01
N LYS A 303 23.93 -22.64 -5.00
CA LYS A 303 23.34 -23.07 -6.28
C LYS A 303 22.08 -23.92 -6.12
N CYS A 304 21.34 -23.76 -5.01
CA CYS A 304 20.10 -24.47 -4.76
C CYS A 304 18.98 -23.87 -5.63
N ARG A 305 18.39 -24.68 -6.52
CA ARG A 305 17.29 -24.25 -7.39
C ARG A 305 16.05 -23.95 -6.57
N THR A 306 15.75 -22.66 -6.40
CA THR A 306 14.74 -22.15 -5.50
C THR A 306 13.70 -21.33 -6.25
N LEU A 307 12.42 -21.68 -6.05
CA LEU A 307 11.30 -20.83 -6.42
C LEU A 307 10.92 -19.95 -5.23
N THR A 308 10.90 -18.64 -5.45
CA THR A 308 10.41 -17.65 -4.49
C THR A 308 9.08 -17.09 -4.96
N CYS A 309 8.07 -17.16 -4.10
CA CYS A 309 6.73 -16.68 -4.36
C CYS A 309 6.27 -15.67 -3.30
N ALA A 310 5.35 -14.81 -3.69
CA ALA A 310 4.58 -13.96 -2.78
C ALA A 310 3.15 -13.75 -3.34
N PRO A 311 2.18 -13.33 -2.51
CA PRO A 311 0.80 -13.06 -2.94
C PRO A 311 0.69 -11.90 -3.94
N THR A 312 1.51 -10.85 -3.78
CA THR A 312 1.39 -9.61 -4.55
C THR A 312 2.64 -9.32 -5.38
N ASN A 313 2.48 -8.62 -6.50
CA ASN A 313 3.61 -8.17 -7.32
C ASN A 313 4.58 -7.30 -6.50
N ILE A 314 4.05 -6.41 -5.64
CA ILE A 314 4.87 -5.50 -4.82
C ILE A 314 5.83 -6.30 -3.93
N ALA A 315 5.33 -7.34 -3.23
CA ALA A 315 6.17 -8.18 -2.38
C ALA A 315 7.25 -8.92 -3.18
N VAL A 316 6.91 -9.46 -4.37
CA VAL A 316 7.90 -10.11 -5.25
C VAL A 316 8.99 -9.13 -5.67
N LEU A 317 8.61 -7.94 -6.13
CA LEU A 317 9.55 -6.91 -6.60
C LEU A 317 10.45 -6.42 -5.47
N GLU A 318 9.91 -6.23 -4.26
CA GLU A 318 10.66 -5.79 -3.09
C GLU A 318 11.74 -6.81 -2.68
N VAL A 319 11.36 -8.09 -2.57
CA VAL A 319 12.31 -9.18 -2.25
C VAL A 319 13.39 -9.28 -3.33
N THR A 320 12.99 -9.21 -4.61
CA THR A 320 13.92 -9.29 -5.75
C THR A 320 14.91 -8.13 -5.71
N ALA A 321 14.43 -6.90 -5.57
CA ALA A 321 15.28 -5.70 -5.57
C ALA A 321 16.28 -5.71 -4.41
N ARG A 322 15.85 -6.08 -3.21
CA ARG A 322 16.73 -6.19 -2.03
C ARG A 322 17.77 -7.29 -2.20
N LEU A 323 17.41 -8.44 -2.77
CA LEU A 323 18.37 -9.48 -3.08
C LEU A 323 19.40 -9.02 -4.12
N LEU A 324 18.97 -8.35 -5.20
CA LEU A 324 19.90 -7.88 -6.23
C LEU A 324 20.93 -6.90 -5.68
N ARG A 325 20.57 -6.04 -4.72
CA ARG A 325 21.55 -5.18 -4.04
C ARG A 325 22.64 -5.99 -3.36
N LEU A 326 22.28 -7.07 -2.65
CA LEU A 326 23.27 -7.98 -2.03
C LEU A 326 24.10 -8.70 -3.08
N VAL A 327 23.48 -9.20 -4.16
CA VAL A 327 24.17 -9.90 -5.25
C VAL A 327 25.18 -8.99 -5.93
N ASN A 328 24.76 -7.79 -6.34
CA ASN A 328 25.59 -6.80 -7.02
C ASN A 328 26.81 -6.37 -6.19
N GLN A 329 26.70 -6.31 -4.86
CA GLN A 329 27.84 -6.03 -3.96
C GLN A 329 28.90 -7.15 -3.96
N THR A 330 28.57 -8.34 -4.45
CA THR A 330 29.47 -9.51 -4.46
C THR A 330 29.90 -9.97 -5.84
N LEU A 331 29.53 -9.24 -6.91
CA LEU A 331 29.95 -9.59 -8.26
C LEU A 331 31.37 -9.10 -8.51
N GLU A 332 32.26 -10.00 -8.92
CA GLU A 332 33.67 -9.69 -9.18
C GLU A 332 33.93 -9.26 -10.63
N TYR A 333 33.14 -9.78 -11.58
CA TYR A 333 33.35 -9.59 -13.02
C TYR A 333 32.10 -8.99 -13.69
N GLY A 334 32.01 -7.66 -13.66
CA GLY A 334 30.86 -6.94 -14.23
C GLY A 334 29.55 -7.43 -13.63
N LYS A 335 28.65 -7.92 -14.49
CA LYS A 335 27.32 -8.44 -14.13
C LYS A 335 27.22 -9.98 -14.24
N TYR A 336 28.36 -10.66 -14.31
CA TYR A 336 28.41 -12.11 -14.40
C TYR A 336 27.73 -12.77 -13.21
N GLY A 337 26.75 -13.63 -13.48
CA GLY A 337 25.98 -14.33 -12.45
C GLY A 337 24.52 -13.89 -12.33
N LEU A 338 24.15 -12.71 -12.85
CA LEU A 338 22.74 -12.25 -12.87
C LEU A 338 21.85 -13.15 -13.73
N GLY A 339 22.40 -13.84 -14.73
CA GLY A 339 21.69 -14.85 -15.53
C GLY A 339 21.09 -16.00 -14.72
N ASN A 340 21.59 -16.25 -13.50
CA ASN A 340 21.03 -17.26 -12.59
C ASN A 340 19.78 -16.80 -11.83
N ILE A 341 19.40 -15.53 -11.94
CA ILE A 341 18.24 -14.95 -11.25
C ILE A 341 17.21 -14.60 -12.31
N ILE A 342 15.97 -15.03 -12.13
CA ILE A 342 14.87 -14.70 -13.04
C ILE A 342 13.70 -14.12 -12.24
N LEU A 343 13.21 -12.98 -12.69
CA LEU A 343 11.91 -12.43 -12.31
C LEU A 343 10.97 -12.58 -13.50
N PHE A 344 9.77 -13.13 -13.30
CA PHE A 344 8.78 -13.16 -14.37
C PHE A 344 7.34 -12.92 -13.89
N GLY A 345 6.54 -12.31 -14.75
CA GLY A 345 5.17 -11.92 -14.47
C GLY A 345 4.56 -11.19 -15.66
N ASN A 346 3.56 -10.34 -15.41
CA ASN A 346 3.01 -9.46 -16.44
C ASN A 346 3.70 -8.09 -16.32
N LEU A 347 4.35 -7.64 -17.39
CA LEU A 347 5.17 -6.43 -17.43
C LEU A 347 4.39 -5.19 -16.95
N GLU A 348 3.20 -4.95 -17.52
CA GLU A 348 2.36 -3.78 -17.21
C GLU A 348 1.91 -3.77 -15.74
N ARG A 349 1.43 -4.92 -15.22
CA ARG A 349 0.96 -5.04 -13.84
C ARG A 349 2.09 -5.01 -12.81
N MET A 350 3.32 -5.32 -13.22
CA MET A 350 4.50 -5.21 -12.36
C MET A 350 5.15 -3.82 -12.45
N ASN A 351 4.84 -3.05 -13.49
CA ASN A 351 5.37 -1.71 -13.72
C ASN A 351 6.90 -1.65 -13.56
N ILE A 352 7.58 -2.58 -14.24
CA ILE A 352 9.04 -2.80 -14.11
C ILE A 352 9.84 -1.62 -14.64
N ASP A 353 9.27 -0.82 -15.53
CA ASP A 353 9.91 0.37 -16.09
C ASP A 353 10.31 1.40 -15.01
N ASN A 354 9.67 1.36 -13.84
CA ASN A 354 10.05 2.18 -12.69
C ASN A 354 11.28 1.65 -11.92
N TYR A 355 11.82 0.48 -12.28
CA TYR A 355 12.89 -0.21 -11.58
C TYR A 355 14.03 -0.57 -12.53
N ASN A 356 15.00 0.35 -12.69
CA ASN A 356 16.18 0.15 -13.53
C ASN A 356 16.93 -1.16 -13.21
N ASP A 357 17.07 -1.49 -11.92
CA ASP A 357 17.84 -2.66 -11.48
C ASP A 357 17.11 -4.00 -11.77
N LEU A 358 15.78 -4.00 -11.84
CA LEU A 358 14.98 -5.23 -12.04
C LEU A 358 14.87 -5.63 -13.51
N PHE A 359 15.08 -4.69 -14.42
CA PHE A 359 14.99 -4.92 -15.86
C PHE A 359 15.92 -6.04 -16.34
N GLU A 360 17.11 -6.16 -15.75
CA GLU A 360 18.16 -7.12 -16.15
C GLU A 360 17.83 -8.57 -15.80
N VAL A 361 17.03 -8.76 -14.76
CA VAL A 361 16.56 -10.08 -14.31
C VAL A 361 15.15 -10.39 -14.78
N PHE A 362 14.45 -9.44 -15.39
CA PHE A 362 13.13 -9.69 -15.95
C PHE A 362 13.20 -10.58 -17.19
N LEU A 363 12.43 -11.67 -17.19
CA LEU A 363 12.50 -12.72 -18.19
C LEU A 363 12.22 -12.23 -19.60
N ASP A 364 11.18 -11.41 -19.80
CA ASP A 364 10.78 -11.01 -21.15
C ASP A 364 11.79 -10.01 -21.75
N SER A 365 12.34 -9.09 -20.93
CA SER A 365 13.46 -8.23 -21.31
C SER A 365 14.69 -9.06 -21.69
N ARG A 366 15.01 -10.07 -20.89
CA ARG A 366 16.12 -11.00 -21.14
C ARG A 366 15.96 -11.75 -22.46
N ILE A 367 14.76 -12.27 -22.75
CA ILE A 367 14.47 -12.97 -24.00
C ILE A 367 14.69 -12.03 -25.19
N SER A 368 14.22 -10.79 -25.12
CA SER A 368 14.42 -9.79 -26.17
C SER A 368 15.91 -9.49 -26.42
N ILE A 369 16.71 -9.33 -25.35
CA ILE A 369 18.14 -9.06 -25.44
C ILE A 369 18.91 -10.26 -26.02
N LEU A 370 18.65 -11.46 -25.51
CA LEU A 370 19.30 -12.69 -25.98
C LEU A 370 18.91 -13.04 -27.40
N SER A 371 17.65 -12.82 -27.83
CA SER A 371 17.21 -13.05 -29.21
C SER A 371 18.04 -12.25 -30.22
N LYS A 372 18.39 -11.01 -29.88
CA LYS A 372 19.30 -10.18 -30.70
C LYS A 372 20.74 -10.72 -30.68
N CYS A 373 21.23 -11.13 -29.51
CA CYS A 373 22.60 -11.64 -29.37
C CYS A 373 22.80 -13.01 -30.02
N LEU A 374 21.76 -13.84 -30.11
CA LEU A 374 21.78 -15.19 -30.67
C LEU A 374 21.25 -15.24 -32.12
N ALA A 375 21.00 -14.06 -32.73
CA ALA A 375 20.54 -13.95 -34.10
C ALA A 375 21.62 -14.47 -35.08
N PRO A 376 21.29 -15.38 -36.01
CA PRO A 376 22.29 -16.00 -36.90
C PRO A 376 23.08 -15.03 -37.79
N LEU A 377 22.46 -13.94 -38.23
CA LEU A 377 23.01 -13.01 -39.22
C LEU A 377 23.59 -11.72 -38.64
N SER A 378 23.35 -11.43 -37.36
CA SER A 378 23.72 -10.16 -36.74
C SER A 378 24.17 -10.27 -35.28
N GLY A 379 24.04 -11.44 -34.68
CA GLY A 379 24.39 -11.69 -33.29
C GLY A 379 25.86 -12.05 -33.08
N TRP A 380 26.13 -12.61 -31.91
CA TRP A 380 27.45 -12.99 -31.40
C TRP A 380 28.32 -13.73 -32.41
N LYS A 381 27.82 -14.83 -32.99
CA LYS A 381 28.59 -15.65 -33.92
C LYS A 381 29.01 -14.86 -35.16
N HIS A 382 28.09 -14.10 -35.75
CA HIS A 382 28.38 -13.27 -36.91
C HIS A 382 29.39 -12.16 -36.59
N CYS A 383 29.21 -11.44 -35.48
CA CYS A 383 30.13 -10.39 -35.06
C CYS A 383 31.53 -10.94 -34.74
N LEU A 384 31.61 -12.12 -34.12
CA LEU A 384 32.87 -12.78 -33.79
C LEU A 384 33.63 -13.16 -35.05
N GLU A 385 32.99 -13.84 -36.00
CA GLU A 385 33.61 -14.23 -37.29
C GLU A 385 34.00 -12.99 -38.11
N SER A 386 33.15 -11.96 -38.14
CA SER A 386 33.44 -10.70 -38.83
C SER A 386 34.63 -9.96 -38.24
N MET A 387 34.82 -9.99 -36.91
CA MET A 387 35.97 -9.36 -36.27
C MET A 387 37.25 -10.17 -36.49
N ILE A 388 37.19 -11.50 -36.43
CA ILE A 388 38.34 -12.37 -36.76
C ILE A 388 38.80 -12.09 -38.19
N GLY A 389 37.88 -12.10 -39.16
CA GLY A 389 38.21 -11.80 -40.56
C GLY A 389 38.85 -10.41 -40.74
N LEU A 390 38.36 -9.39 -40.03
CA LEU A 390 38.91 -8.03 -40.10
C LEU A 390 40.31 -7.90 -39.51
N LEU A 391 40.62 -8.67 -38.46
CA LEU A 391 41.93 -8.64 -37.80
C LEU A 391 42.98 -9.46 -38.56
N GLU A 392 42.56 -10.51 -39.28
CA GLU A 392 43.47 -11.41 -40.00
C GLU A 392 43.71 -11.01 -41.45
N ASP A 393 42.66 -10.64 -42.19
CA ASP A 393 42.74 -10.30 -43.62
C ASP A 393 41.77 -9.16 -43.99
N PRO A 394 42.09 -7.91 -43.57
CA PRO A 394 41.28 -6.74 -43.91
C PRO A 394 41.26 -6.44 -45.42
N GLU A 395 42.30 -6.84 -46.18
CA GLU A 395 42.41 -6.60 -47.62
C GLU A 395 41.39 -7.42 -48.43
N GLN A 396 41.19 -8.68 -48.03
CA GLN A 396 40.18 -9.55 -48.64
C GLN A 396 38.77 -9.00 -48.41
N LEU A 397 38.46 -8.53 -47.19
CA LEU A 397 37.16 -7.92 -46.86
C LEU A 397 36.93 -6.61 -47.63
N TYR A 398 37.96 -5.79 -47.80
CA TYR A 398 37.86 -4.58 -48.60
C TYR A 398 37.63 -4.89 -50.09
N SER A 399 38.28 -5.92 -50.61
CA SER A 399 38.06 -6.39 -51.98
C SER A 399 36.63 -6.89 -52.20
N LEU A 400 36.04 -7.56 -51.22
CA LEU A 400 34.62 -7.97 -51.23
C LEU A 400 33.69 -6.75 -51.20
N TYR A 401 33.96 -5.78 -50.33
CA TYR A 401 33.21 -4.52 -50.26
C TYR A 401 33.21 -3.77 -51.60
N LEU A 402 34.37 -3.68 -52.27
CA LEU A 402 34.48 -3.06 -53.58
C LEU A 402 33.67 -3.82 -54.65
N LYS A 403 33.65 -5.15 -54.59
CA LYS A 403 32.83 -5.97 -55.50
C LYS A 403 31.33 -5.74 -55.27
N GLU A 404 30.88 -5.79 -54.02
CA GLU A 404 29.47 -5.56 -53.67
C GLU A 404 28.99 -4.17 -54.08
N LYS A 405 29.78 -3.13 -53.82
CA LYS A 405 29.47 -1.76 -54.25
C LYS A 405 29.40 -1.66 -55.78
N ARG A 406 30.37 -2.25 -56.50
CA ARG A 406 30.35 -2.28 -57.98
C ARG A 406 29.15 -3.05 -58.54
N GLU A 407 28.65 -4.07 -57.85
CA GLU A 407 27.45 -4.81 -58.25
C GLU A 407 26.15 -4.05 -57.93
N GLN A 408 26.10 -3.29 -56.83
CA GLN A 408 24.98 -2.40 -56.50
C GLN A 408 24.88 -1.23 -57.49
N HIS A 409 26.02 -0.66 -57.93
CA HIS A 409 26.06 0.37 -58.97
C HIS A 409 25.57 -0.14 -60.34
N LYS A 410 25.65 -1.45 -60.63
CA LYS A 410 25.09 -2.02 -61.86
C LYS A 410 23.56 -2.21 -61.84
N LYS A 411 22.90 -2.05 -60.68
CA LYS A 411 21.45 -2.24 -60.52
C LYS A 411 20.65 -0.94 -60.38
N ASN A 412 21.29 0.17 -60.04
CA ASN A 412 20.65 1.48 -59.91
C ASN A 412 21.13 2.39 -61.05
N ASP A 413 20.27 2.57 -62.06
CA ASP A 413 20.62 3.18 -63.35
C ASP A 413 20.60 4.73 -63.39
N GLU A 414 20.76 5.41 -62.26
CA GLU A 414 20.82 6.89 -62.25
C GLU A 414 21.91 7.42 -61.31
N HIS A 415 22.65 8.41 -61.85
CA HIS A 415 23.74 9.19 -61.26
C HIS A 415 23.90 9.13 -59.73
N ASN A 416 24.95 8.45 -59.27
CA ASN A 416 25.59 8.73 -57.99
C ASN A 416 27.11 8.74 -58.20
N ASP A 417 27.76 9.82 -57.73
CA ASP A 417 29.19 10.08 -57.84
C ASP A 417 30.04 8.89 -57.34
N GLU A 418 31.18 8.64 -57.99
CA GLU A 418 32.27 7.79 -57.47
C GLU A 418 32.87 8.28 -56.13
N SER A 419 32.33 9.37 -55.55
CA SER A 419 32.78 10.01 -54.31
C SER A 419 32.37 9.30 -53.02
N ASP A 420 31.53 8.26 -53.10
CA ASP A 420 30.96 7.54 -51.95
C ASP A 420 31.72 6.24 -51.56
N LEU A 421 32.86 5.97 -52.23
CA LEU A 421 33.72 4.82 -51.94
C LEU A 421 34.74 5.14 -50.85
N LEU A 422 34.54 4.56 -49.67
CA LEU A 422 35.53 4.58 -48.57
C LEU A 422 36.90 4.10 -49.06
N THR A 423 37.96 4.83 -48.70
CA THR A 423 39.34 4.33 -48.84
C THR A 423 39.54 3.08 -47.97
N PHE A 424 40.59 2.30 -48.23
CA PHE A 424 40.91 1.12 -47.43
C PHE A 424 40.99 1.44 -45.92
N GLU A 425 41.66 2.54 -45.57
CA GLU A 425 41.82 2.96 -44.18
C GLU A 425 40.48 3.41 -43.55
N GLU A 426 39.66 4.17 -44.27
CA GLU A 426 38.33 4.57 -43.81
C GLU A 426 37.38 3.38 -43.66
N PHE A 427 37.44 2.44 -44.60
CA PHE A 427 36.69 1.19 -44.54
C PHE A 427 37.06 0.38 -43.30
N VAL A 428 38.36 0.16 -43.07
CA VAL A 428 38.84 -0.59 -41.90
C VAL A 428 38.43 0.11 -40.61
N LYS A 429 38.61 1.43 -40.49
CA LYS A 429 38.19 2.19 -39.30
C LYS A 429 36.69 2.08 -39.04
N LYS A 430 35.86 2.35 -40.05
CA LYS A 430 34.40 2.30 -39.93
C LYS A 430 33.91 0.89 -39.59
N LYS A 431 34.37 -0.13 -40.33
CA LYS A 431 33.97 -1.52 -40.10
C LYS A 431 34.45 -2.02 -38.74
N PHE A 432 35.66 -1.64 -38.32
CA PHE A 432 36.18 -1.97 -37.00
C PHE A 432 35.31 -1.36 -35.91
N ASP A 433 34.96 -0.08 -36.01
CA ASP A 433 34.12 0.60 -35.03
C ASP A 433 32.74 -0.06 -34.92
N ASP A 434 32.08 -0.30 -36.05
CA ASP A 434 30.76 -0.93 -36.11
C ASP A 434 30.80 -2.34 -35.48
N VAL A 435 31.72 -3.21 -35.93
CA VAL A 435 31.77 -4.60 -35.46
C VAL A 435 32.25 -4.68 -34.01
N SER A 436 33.20 -3.83 -33.60
CA SER A 436 33.70 -3.77 -32.23
C SER A 436 32.60 -3.39 -31.23
N GLU A 437 31.76 -2.41 -31.59
CA GLU A 437 30.66 -1.97 -30.73
C GLU A 437 29.58 -3.05 -30.58
N HIS A 438 29.18 -3.68 -31.69
CA HIS A 438 28.21 -4.78 -31.66
C HIS A 438 28.75 -6.00 -30.89
N LEU A 439 30.03 -6.35 -31.10
CA LEU A 439 30.67 -7.46 -30.41
C LEU A 439 30.77 -7.21 -28.90
N LYS A 440 31.19 -6.00 -28.48
CA LYS A 440 31.20 -5.60 -27.07
C LYS A 440 29.81 -5.69 -26.45
N THR A 441 28.80 -5.20 -27.13
CA THR A 441 27.41 -5.28 -26.68
C THR A 441 26.97 -6.74 -26.52
N CYS A 442 27.29 -7.61 -27.48
CA CYS A 442 27.00 -9.04 -27.38
C CYS A 442 27.72 -9.69 -26.19
N MET A 443 29.02 -9.42 -25.99
CA MET A 443 29.77 -9.98 -24.85
C MET A 443 29.13 -9.60 -23.52
N VAL A 444 28.86 -8.30 -23.32
CA VAL A 444 28.22 -7.78 -22.10
C VAL A 444 26.88 -8.46 -21.86
N ASN A 445 26.04 -8.52 -22.88
CA ASN A 445 24.71 -9.12 -22.76
C ASN A 445 24.78 -10.63 -22.50
N LEU A 446 25.71 -11.36 -23.13
CA LEU A 446 25.86 -12.80 -22.93
C LEU A 446 26.27 -13.13 -21.49
N TYR A 447 27.34 -12.53 -20.96
CA TYR A 447 27.76 -12.84 -19.59
C TYR A 447 26.81 -12.29 -18.52
N THR A 448 26.01 -11.27 -18.84
CA THR A 448 25.00 -10.72 -17.92
C THR A 448 23.77 -11.61 -17.85
N HIS A 449 23.28 -12.08 -19.00
CA HIS A 449 21.96 -12.71 -19.11
C HIS A 449 21.98 -14.23 -19.23
N LEU A 450 23.08 -14.84 -19.67
CA LEU A 450 23.19 -16.29 -19.68
C LEU A 450 23.46 -16.83 -18.26
N PRO A 451 22.78 -17.92 -17.87
CA PRO A 451 23.07 -18.62 -16.63
C PRO A 451 24.53 -19.09 -16.55
N THR A 452 25.09 -19.19 -15.35
CA THR A 452 26.50 -19.60 -15.17
C THR A 452 26.74 -21.07 -15.51
N SER A 453 25.67 -21.88 -15.61
CA SER A 453 25.76 -23.22 -16.18
C SER A 453 25.97 -23.22 -17.70
N CYS A 454 25.60 -22.13 -18.38
CA CYS A 454 25.74 -21.97 -19.82
C CYS A 454 27.04 -21.26 -20.20
N ILE A 455 27.57 -20.36 -19.35
CA ILE A 455 28.80 -19.60 -19.62
C ILE A 455 29.76 -19.64 -18.42
N SER A 456 30.96 -20.18 -18.66
CA SER A 456 31.99 -20.35 -17.62
C SER A 456 32.72 -19.04 -17.32
N LEU A 457 33.30 -18.95 -16.13
CA LEU A 457 34.05 -17.76 -15.71
C LEU A 457 35.26 -17.49 -16.61
N GLU A 458 35.93 -18.53 -17.11
CA GLU A 458 37.09 -18.38 -18.00
C GLU A 458 36.70 -17.74 -19.33
N VAL A 459 35.57 -18.15 -19.93
CA VAL A 459 35.03 -17.52 -21.14
C VAL A 459 34.76 -16.03 -20.92
N VAL A 460 34.23 -15.65 -19.74
CA VAL A 460 33.95 -14.24 -19.42
C VAL A 460 35.24 -13.44 -19.25
N LYS A 461 36.27 -14.00 -18.61
CA LYS A 461 37.58 -13.36 -18.51
C LYS A 461 38.17 -13.08 -19.89
N ASP A 462 38.04 -14.01 -20.82
CA ASP A 462 38.50 -13.83 -22.19
C ASP A 462 37.67 -12.79 -22.96
N MET A 463 36.34 -12.74 -22.77
CA MET A 463 35.50 -11.66 -23.30
C MET A 463 35.94 -10.27 -22.79
N ILE A 464 36.27 -10.15 -21.51
CA ILE A 464 36.75 -8.89 -20.91
C ILE A 464 38.10 -8.50 -21.52
N ARG A 465 39.04 -9.45 -21.62
CA ARG A 465 40.35 -9.24 -22.26
C ARG A 465 40.21 -8.75 -23.71
N VAL A 466 39.35 -9.39 -24.50
CA VAL A 466 39.05 -8.97 -25.88
C VAL A 466 38.48 -7.56 -25.91
N SER A 467 37.54 -7.22 -25.03
CA SER A 467 36.96 -5.88 -24.96
C SER A 467 38.03 -4.80 -24.72
N ASP A 468 39.00 -5.06 -23.84
CA ASP A 468 40.09 -4.12 -23.54
C ASP A 468 41.12 -4.04 -24.67
N LEU A 469 41.47 -5.17 -25.29
CA LEU A 469 42.30 -5.20 -26.50
C LEU A 469 41.65 -4.40 -27.65
N LEU A 470 40.35 -4.59 -27.89
CA LEU A 470 39.62 -3.85 -28.92
C LEU A 470 39.60 -2.34 -28.65
N LYS A 471 39.56 -1.88 -27.38
CA LYS A 471 39.69 -0.45 -27.04
C LYS A 471 41.09 0.07 -27.37
N LEU A 472 42.13 -0.71 -27.07
CA LEU A 472 43.52 -0.33 -27.37
C LEU A 472 43.78 -0.28 -28.88
N ILE A 473 43.31 -1.30 -29.61
CA ILE A 473 43.36 -1.37 -31.08
C ILE A 473 42.65 -0.15 -31.68
N LYS A 474 41.44 0.18 -31.21
CA LYS A 474 40.70 1.39 -31.65
C LYS A 474 41.54 2.66 -31.50
N SER A 475 42.15 2.86 -30.33
CA SER A 475 42.93 4.06 -30.04
C SER A 475 44.16 4.20 -30.95
N ILE A 476 44.88 3.09 -31.20
CA ILE A 476 46.06 3.09 -32.06
C ILE A 476 45.67 3.25 -33.53
N LEU A 477 44.62 2.55 -33.98
CA LEU A 477 44.11 2.61 -35.35
C LEU A 477 43.72 4.04 -35.76
N HIS A 478 43.08 4.78 -34.86
CA HIS A 478 42.68 6.18 -35.11
C HIS A 478 43.85 7.18 -35.00
N ARG A 479 44.91 6.86 -34.25
CA ARG A 479 46.06 7.77 -34.04
C ARG A 479 47.22 7.55 -35.00
N ALA A 480 47.51 6.31 -35.36
CA ALA A 480 48.73 5.91 -36.07
C ALA A 480 48.50 5.14 -37.37
N GLY A 481 47.23 4.90 -37.75
CA GLY A 481 46.87 4.22 -39.00
C GLY A 481 47.11 2.71 -38.99
N VAL A 482 46.81 2.05 -40.11
CA VAL A 482 46.77 0.58 -40.25
C VAL A 482 48.18 -0.06 -40.29
N ALA A 483 49.23 0.70 -40.61
CA ALA A 483 50.59 0.20 -40.83
C ALA A 483 51.47 0.10 -39.55
N ASN A 484 50.91 0.29 -38.36
CA ASN A 484 51.67 0.33 -37.12
C ASN A 484 52.07 -1.08 -36.63
N GLU A 485 53.37 -1.35 -36.39
CA GLU A 485 53.86 -2.68 -35.95
C GLU A 485 53.28 -3.13 -34.59
N ARG A 486 53.05 -2.19 -33.67
CA ARG A 486 52.45 -2.47 -32.36
C ARG A 486 50.97 -2.85 -32.50
N LEU A 487 50.28 -2.31 -33.51
CA LEU A 487 48.90 -2.69 -33.85
C LEU A 487 48.84 -4.13 -34.33
N GLN A 488 49.75 -4.56 -35.21
CA GLN A 488 49.77 -5.93 -35.75
C GLN A 488 49.95 -7.00 -34.65
N THR A 489 50.78 -6.71 -33.64
CA THR A 489 50.97 -7.62 -32.50
C THR A 489 49.69 -7.76 -31.69
N LEU A 490 49.04 -6.63 -31.36
CA LEU A 490 47.77 -6.62 -30.63
C LEU A 490 46.61 -7.26 -31.41
N GLN A 491 46.57 -7.09 -32.72
CA GLN A 491 45.58 -7.72 -33.59
C GLN A 491 45.72 -9.24 -33.59
N LYS A 492 46.96 -9.77 -33.66
CA LYS A 492 47.22 -11.22 -33.55
C LYS A 492 46.80 -11.78 -32.20
N ASP A 493 47.14 -11.11 -31.10
CA ASP A 493 46.74 -11.53 -29.75
C ASP A 493 45.22 -11.53 -29.61
N CYS A 494 44.54 -10.48 -30.09
CA CYS A 494 43.09 -10.39 -30.06
C CYS A 494 42.41 -11.47 -30.91
N ALA A 495 42.92 -11.73 -32.13
CA ALA A 495 42.40 -12.78 -33.00
C ALA A 495 42.54 -14.17 -32.38
N GLN A 496 43.65 -14.45 -31.69
CA GLN A 496 43.86 -15.72 -31.02
C GLN A 496 42.83 -15.97 -29.91
N ILE A 497 42.54 -14.96 -29.08
CA ILE A 497 41.52 -15.08 -28.03
C ILE A 497 40.12 -15.21 -28.65
N LEU A 498 39.81 -14.45 -29.71
CA LEU A 498 38.54 -14.57 -30.43
C LEU A 498 38.33 -15.96 -31.03
N LYS A 499 39.38 -16.60 -31.55
CA LYS A 499 39.33 -17.99 -32.02
C LYS A 499 39.07 -18.98 -30.88
N SER A 500 39.60 -18.76 -29.69
CA SER A 500 39.26 -19.58 -28.52
C SER A 500 37.79 -19.38 -28.11
N LEU A 501 37.29 -18.14 -28.12
CA LEU A 501 35.88 -17.82 -27.87
C LEU A 501 34.92 -18.40 -28.92
N ARG A 502 35.41 -18.83 -30.08
CA ARG A 502 34.62 -19.51 -31.11
C ARG A 502 34.11 -20.88 -30.64
N GLU A 503 34.86 -21.56 -29.75
CA GLU A 503 34.50 -22.87 -29.21
C GLU A 503 33.33 -22.79 -28.20
N PHE A 504 33.06 -21.60 -27.67
CA PHE A 504 31.93 -21.34 -26.79
C PHE A 504 30.60 -21.49 -27.56
N SER A 505 29.92 -22.62 -27.36
CA SER A 505 28.67 -22.93 -28.04
C SER A 505 27.46 -22.32 -27.34
N VAL A 506 26.78 -21.40 -28.04
CA VAL A 506 25.44 -20.92 -27.68
C VAL A 506 24.42 -21.29 -28.77
N PRO A 507 23.13 -21.47 -28.41
CA PRO A 507 22.08 -21.69 -29.40
C PRO A 507 22.10 -20.60 -30.48
N ASN A 508 22.04 -20.99 -31.75
CA ASN A 508 22.01 -20.04 -32.86
C ASN A 508 20.58 -19.89 -33.39
N SER A 509 19.71 -19.34 -32.55
CA SER A 509 18.29 -19.16 -32.85
C SER A 509 17.79 -17.86 -32.25
N ASN A 510 16.94 -17.16 -33.00
CA ASN A 510 16.20 -15.98 -32.54
C ASN A 510 14.83 -16.34 -31.95
N ASP A 511 14.49 -17.64 -31.85
CA ASP A 511 13.23 -18.10 -31.29
C ASP A 511 13.11 -17.81 -29.79
N GLY A 512 12.15 -16.94 -29.45
CA GLY A 512 11.92 -16.51 -28.07
C GLY A 512 11.51 -17.65 -27.13
N GLN A 513 10.82 -18.68 -27.64
CA GLN A 513 10.38 -19.81 -26.79
C GLN A 513 11.55 -20.71 -26.40
N THR A 514 12.45 -21.00 -27.33
CA THR A 514 13.69 -21.73 -27.05
C THR A 514 14.55 -21.00 -26.01
N ILE A 515 14.72 -19.67 -26.17
CA ILE A 515 15.48 -18.85 -25.22
C ILE A 515 14.81 -18.80 -23.85
N ARG A 516 13.47 -18.71 -23.81
CA ARG A 516 12.68 -18.77 -22.56
C ARG A 516 12.95 -20.06 -21.80
N ASN A 517 12.87 -21.20 -22.49
CA ASN A 517 13.10 -22.52 -21.90
C ASN A 517 14.54 -22.65 -21.40
N LEU A 518 15.53 -22.20 -22.17
CA LEU A 518 16.93 -22.17 -21.77
C LEU A 518 17.13 -21.41 -20.44
N CYS A 519 16.55 -20.22 -20.33
CA CYS A 519 16.68 -19.37 -19.14
C CYS A 519 16.04 -20.04 -17.92
N LEU A 520 14.78 -20.49 -18.04
CA LEU A 520 14.04 -21.11 -16.92
C LEU A 520 14.66 -22.44 -16.48
N ALA A 521 15.13 -23.26 -17.41
CA ALA A 521 15.76 -24.54 -17.11
C ALA A 521 17.10 -24.40 -16.37
N ASN A 522 17.77 -23.25 -16.44
CA ASN A 522 19.13 -23.08 -15.88
C ASN A 522 19.22 -22.05 -14.74
N ALA A 523 18.17 -21.28 -14.46
CA ALA A 523 18.17 -20.33 -13.35
C ALA A 523 18.24 -21.01 -11.97
N CYS A 524 19.01 -20.40 -11.07
CA CYS A 524 19.12 -20.83 -9.67
C CYS A 524 17.97 -20.27 -8.83
N LEU A 525 17.62 -18.99 -9.00
CA LEU A 525 16.53 -18.36 -8.28
C LEU A 525 15.47 -17.86 -9.26
N ILE A 526 14.23 -18.20 -8.98
CA ILE A 526 13.08 -17.79 -9.80
C ILE A 526 12.09 -17.05 -8.91
N PHE A 527 11.67 -15.86 -9.34
CA PHE A 527 10.76 -14.96 -8.63
C PHE A 527 9.48 -14.77 -9.44
N CYS A 528 8.33 -15.04 -8.82
CA CYS A 528 7.02 -14.75 -9.40
C CYS A 528 5.95 -14.68 -8.31
N THR A 529 4.72 -14.29 -8.66
CA THR A 529 3.58 -14.48 -7.74
C THR A 529 3.22 -15.96 -7.63
N ALA A 530 2.59 -16.38 -6.52
CA ALA A 530 2.16 -17.77 -6.34
C ALA A 530 1.29 -18.28 -7.49
N SER A 531 0.34 -17.46 -7.97
CA SER A 531 -0.45 -17.76 -9.17
C SER A 531 0.41 -17.91 -10.43
N SER A 532 1.42 -17.06 -10.64
CA SER A 532 2.26 -17.09 -11.85
C SER A 532 3.18 -18.32 -11.92
N SER A 533 3.44 -18.98 -10.80
CA SER A 533 4.18 -20.25 -10.76
C SER A 533 3.53 -21.35 -11.61
N ALA A 534 2.23 -21.24 -11.93
CA ALA A 534 1.54 -22.11 -12.87
C ALA A 534 2.24 -22.21 -14.25
N LYS A 535 2.98 -21.17 -14.66
CA LYS A 535 3.75 -21.15 -15.92
C LYS A 535 5.03 -22.00 -15.87
N LEU A 536 5.41 -22.52 -14.70
CA LEU A 536 6.58 -23.37 -14.50
C LEU A 536 6.26 -24.88 -14.58
N HIS A 537 4.97 -25.24 -14.68
CA HIS A 537 4.52 -26.61 -14.98
C HIS A 537 4.70 -26.93 -16.48
N THR A 538 5.90 -26.69 -17.00
CA THR A 538 6.31 -26.90 -18.39
C THR A 538 7.19 -28.12 -18.52
N GLU A 539 6.94 -28.95 -19.54
CA GLU A 539 7.75 -30.12 -19.85
C GLU A 539 9.22 -29.72 -20.13
N GLY A 540 10.17 -30.51 -19.63
CA GLY A 540 11.61 -30.28 -19.82
C GLY A 540 12.26 -29.25 -18.88
N MET A 541 11.51 -28.67 -17.94
CA MET A 541 12.06 -27.76 -16.93
C MET A 541 12.87 -28.53 -15.88
N ALA A 542 14.09 -28.08 -15.58
CA ALA A 542 14.93 -28.73 -14.57
C ALA A 542 14.29 -28.57 -13.17
N PRO A 543 14.16 -29.67 -12.39
CA PRO A 543 13.35 -29.67 -11.18
C PRO A 543 13.76 -28.59 -10.17
N LEU A 544 12.76 -28.07 -9.44
CA LEU A 544 12.98 -27.11 -8.36
C LEU A 544 13.11 -27.87 -7.06
N GLU A 545 14.05 -27.49 -6.20
CA GLU A 545 14.35 -28.24 -4.98
C GLU A 545 13.66 -27.63 -3.76
N MET A 546 13.59 -26.29 -3.74
CA MET A 546 13.09 -25.51 -2.62
C MET A 546 12.03 -24.49 -3.06
N LEU A 547 10.96 -24.38 -2.27
CA LEU A 547 9.95 -23.35 -2.38
C LEU A 547 10.08 -22.40 -1.18
N VAL A 548 10.19 -21.10 -1.44
CA VAL A 548 10.15 -20.04 -0.43
C VAL A 548 8.94 -19.17 -0.72
N VAL A 549 8.05 -19.01 0.26
CA VAL A 549 6.84 -18.18 0.13
C VAL A 549 6.90 -17.06 1.14
N ASP A 550 7.12 -15.83 0.68
CA ASP A 550 7.03 -14.62 1.50
C ASP A 550 5.57 -14.15 1.60
N GLU A 551 5.23 -13.53 2.72
CA GLU A 551 3.86 -13.14 3.08
C GLU A 551 2.84 -14.29 2.91
N ALA A 552 3.24 -15.51 3.25
CA ALA A 552 2.46 -16.74 3.10
C ALA A 552 1.12 -16.72 3.85
N ALA A 553 1.03 -15.94 4.94
CA ALA A 553 -0.20 -15.77 5.71
C ALA A 553 -1.31 -15.00 4.94
N GLN A 554 -0.97 -14.28 3.86
CA GLN A 554 -1.92 -13.54 3.03
C GLN A 554 -2.38 -14.32 1.78
N LEU A 555 -1.82 -15.51 1.53
CA LEU A 555 -2.23 -16.36 0.42
C LEU A 555 -3.43 -17.22 0.84
N LYS A 556 -4.40 -17.38 -0.06
CA LYS A 556 -5.39 -18.44 0.13
C LYS A 556 -4.67 -19.79 0.09
N GLU A 557 -5.09 -20.71 0.93
CA GLU A 557 -4.48 -22.04 0.97
C GLU A 557 -4.50 -22.76 -0.39
N CYS A 558 -5.61 -22.62 -1.15
CA CYS A 558 -5.74 -23.18 -2.49
C CYS A 558 -4.78 -22.55 -3.52
N GLU A 559 -4.35 -21.30 -3.33
CA GLU A 559 -3.34 -20.65 -4.18
C GLU A 559 -1.94 -21.20 -3.91
N SER A 560 -1.66 -21.60 -2.67
CA SER A 560 -0.39 -22.26 -2.30
C SER A 560 -0.24 -23.63 -2.95
N ALA A 561 -1.35 -24.29 -3.31
CA ALA A 561 -1.32 -25.57 -4.01
C ALA A 561 -0.69 -25.49 -5.41
N ILE A 562 -0.67 -24.31 -6.05
CA ILE A 562 -0.08 -24.13 -7.39
C ILE A 562 1.44 -24.37 -7.38
N PRO A 563 2.25 -23.66 -6.57
CA PRO A 563 3.68 -23.91 -6.51
C PRO A 563 4.04 -25.23 -5.81
N LEU A 564 3.27 -25.68 -4.82
CA LEU A 564 3.58 -26.92 -4.06
C LEU A 564 3.59 -28.19 -4.91
N GLN A 565 2.92 -28.16 -6.06
CA GLN A 565 2.80 -29.28 -6.99
C GLN A 565 3.94 -29.36 -8.01
N LEU A 566 4.90 -28.42 -7.99
CA LEU A 566 5.97 -28.39 -8.98
C LEU A 566 6.91 -29.62 -8.86
N PRO A 567 7.38 -30.15 -10.00
CA PRO A 567 8.27 -31.31 -10.03
C PRO A 567 9.57 -31.09 -9.25
N GLY A 568 9.97 -32.11 -8.49
CA GLY A 568 11.24 -32.15 -7.74
C GLY A 568 11.27 -31.43 -6.40
N LEU A 569 10.22 -30.67 -6.06
CA LEU A 569 10.17 -29.94 -4.79
C LEU A 569 10.22 -30.90 -3.60
N ARG A 570 11.18 -30.65 -2.70
CA ARG A 570 11.38 -31.41 -1.46
C ARG A 570 11.04 -30.60 -0.21
N HIS A 571 11.39 -29.31 -0.23
CA HIS A 571 11.24 -28.44 0.93
C HIS A 571 10.41 -27.20 0.61
N ALA A 572 9.57 -26.79 1.56
CA ALA A 572 8.86 -25.52 1.52
C ALA A 572 9.13 -24.70 2.78
N ILE A 573 9.38 -23.42 2.61
CA ILE A 573 9.57 -22.45 3.69
C ILE A 573 8.49 -21.39 3.53
N LEU A 574 7.60 -21.32 4.51
CA LEU A 574 6.50 -20.36 4.53
C LEU A 574 6.86 -19.27 5.55
N ILE A 575 6.96 -18.04 5.08
CA ILE A 575 7.28 -16.88 5.92
C ILE A 575 6.06 -15.98 5.95
N GLY A 576 5.59 -15.61 7.13
CA GLY A 576 4.38 -14.82 7.26
C GLY A 576 4.04 -14.42 8.68
N ASP A 577 2.85 -13.84 8.83
CA ASP A 577 2.29 -13.45 10.11
C ASP A 577 0.76 -13.60 10.09
N GLU A 578 0.27 -14.68 10.69
CA GLU A 578 -1.15 -15.00 10.84
C GLU A 578 -1.90 -14.01 11.75
N MET A 579 -1.18 -13.18 12.52
CA MET A 579 -1.78 -12.11 13.31
C MET A 579 -2.04 -10.82 12.50
N GLN A 580 -1.65 -10.78 11.22
CA GLN A 580 -1.98 -9.71 10.27
C GLN A 580 -3.09 -10.13 9.30
N LEU A 581 -3.38 -9.27 8.32
CA LEU A 581 -4.50 -9.45 7.38
C LEU A 581 -4.47 -10.81 6.67
N PRO A 582 -5.59 -11.56 6.66
CA PRO A 582 -5.70 -12.80 5.92
C PRO A 582 -5.93 -12.51 4.43
N ALA A 583 -6.02 -13.56 3.62
CA ALA A 583 -6.34 -13.41 2.20
C ALA A 583 -7.73 -12.78 1.99
N MET A 584 -7.84 -11.86 1.03
CA MET A 584 -9.10 -11.21 0.71
C MET A 584 -10.10 -12.21 0.10
N VAL A 585 -11.31 -12.24 0.65
CA VAL A 585 -12.46 -13.02 0.17
C VAL A 585 -13.64 -12.08 -0.05
N LYS A 586 -14.25 -12.12 -1.23
CA LYS A 586 -15.38 -11.27 -1.64
C LYS A 586 -16.71 -11.86 -1.15
N SER A 587 -16.91 -13.17 -1.29
CA SER A 587 -18.16 -13.79 -0.87
C SER A 587 -18.23 -13.95 0.64
N LYS A 588 -19.34 -13.50 1.24
CA LYS A 588 -19.61 -13.75 2.67
C LYS A 588 -19.79 -15.24 2.96
N LEU A 589 -20.31 -16.02 2.00
CA LEU A 589 -20.43 -17.47 2.14
C LEU A 589 -19.05 -18.13 2.19
N SER A 590 -18.15 -17.76 1.28
CA SER A 590 -16.77 -18.25 1.27
C SER A 590 -15.97 -17.78 2.49
N GLU A 591 -16.21 -16.55 2.97
CA GLU A 591 -15.59 -16.05 4.22
C GLU A 591 -16.03 -16.89 5.43
N ASN A 592 -17.33 -17.17 5.57
CA ASN A 592 -17.86 -18.04 6.63
C ASN A 592 -17.37 -19.49 6.52
N ALA A 593 -17.02 -19.94 5.32
CA ALA A 593 -16.43 -21.25 5.07
C ALA A 593 -14.91 -21.30 5.34
N GLU A 594 -14.31 -20.19 5.79
CA GLU A 594 -12.88 -20.03 6.06
C GLU A 594 -12.00 -20.19 4.80
N PHE A 595 -12.54 -19.85 3.61
CA PHE A 595 -11.79 -19.92 2.35
C PHE A 595 -10.56 -19.00 2.29
N GLY A 596 -10.56 -17.94 3.10
CA GLY A 596 -9.45 -17.00 3.22
C GLY A 596 -8.31 -17.48 4.13
N LYS A 597 -8.48 -18.62 4.82
CA LYS A 597 -7.44 -19.20 5.68
C LYS A 597 -6.22 -19.55 4.83
N SER A 598 -5.05 -19.19 5.35
CA SER A 598 -3.79 -19.50 4.68
C SER A 598 -3.27 -20.87 5.08
N LEU A 599 -2.42 -21.45 4.21
CA LEU A 599 -1.69 -22.67 4.55
C LEU A 599 -0.84 -22.48 5.81
N PHE A 600 -0.25 -21.29 5.97
CA PHE A 600 0.54 -20.94 7.15
C PHE A 600 -0.31 -21.05 8.42
N GLU A 601 -1.47 -20.39 8.44
CA GLU A 601 -2.39 -20.39 9.58
C GLU A 601 -2.88 -21.81 9.91
N ARG A 602 -3.26 -22.61 8.89
CA ARG A 602 -3.67 -24.00 9.14
C ARG A 602 -2.55 -24.83 9.77
N LEU A 603 -1.31 -24.74 9.28
CA LEU A 603 -0.21 -25.49 9.85
C LEU A 603 0.07 -25.10 11.31
N VAL A 604 -0.07 -23.81 11.65
CA VAL A 604 0.00 -23.34 13.05
C VAL A 604 -1.11 -23.96 13.89
N LEU A 605 -2.36 -24.01 13.40
CA LEU A 605 -3.48 -24.65 14.10
C LEU A 605 -3.27 -26.17 14.29
N LEU A 606 -2.59 -26.83 13.35
CA LEU A 606 -2.24 -28.24 13.39
C LEU A 606 -1.00 -28.55 14.26
N GLY A 607 -0.46 -27.54 14.96
CA GLY A 607 0.65 -27.71 15.91
C GLY A 607 2.05 -27.72 15.27
N HIS A 608 2.19 -27.34 14.00
CA HIS A 608 3.51 -27.26 13.37
C HIS A 608 4.36 -26.17 14.03
N GLU A 609 5.59 -26.52 14.37
CA GLU A 609 6.53 -25.58 14.99
C GLU A 609 6.84 -24.41 14.04
N LYS A 610 6.76 -23.20 14.57
CA LYS A 610 7.11 -21.96 13.86
C LYS A 610 8.29 -21.28 14.54
N LEU A 611 9.29 -20.93 13.74
CA LEU A 611 10.45 -20.18 14.19
C LEU A 611 10.09 -18.69 14.26
N LEU A 612 10.05 -18.13 15.46
CA LEU A 612 9.73 -16.72 15.69
C LEU A 612 10.94 -15.82 15.45
N LEU A 613 10.79 -14.82 14.59
CA LEU A 613 11.68 -13.66 14.55
C LEU A 613 11.32 -12.72 15.70
N ASN A 614 12.16 -12.66 16.73
CA ASN A 614 11.74 -12.15 18.04
C ASN A 614 12.22 -10.73 18.37
N VAL A 615 12.86 -9.99 17.45
CA VAL A 615 13.31 -8.60 17.70
C VAL A 615 12.74 -7.67 16.64
N GLN A 616 12.01 -6.63 17.04
CA GLN A 616 11.47 -5.60 16.16
C GLN A 616 12.42 -4.39 16.09
N HIS A 617 12.65 -3.87 14.89
CA HIS A 617 13.61 -2.79 14.60
C HIS A 617 12.96 -1.53 14.03
N ARG A 618 11.62 -1.42 14.09
CA ARG A 618 10.84 -0.39 13.40
C ARG A 618 10.17 0.60 14.33
N MET A 619 9.42 0.11 15.31
CA MET A 619 8.53 0.93 16.11
C MET A 619 9.27 1.47 17.32
N HIS A 620 9.01 2.73 17.67
CA HIS A 620 9.37 3.25 18.98
C HIS A 620 8.78 2.35 20.10
N PRO A 621 9.48 2.10 21.22
CA PRO A 621 9.02 1.18 22.28
C PRO A 621 7.61 1.49 22.85
N LEU A 622 7.22 2.77 22.89
CA LEU A 622 5.86 3.16 23.31
C LEU A 622 4.77 2.77 22.30
N ILE A 623 5.12 2.62 21.03
CA ILE A 623 4.22 2.14 19.96
C ILE A 623 4.14 0.62 20.02
N SER A 624 5.28 -0.07 20.07
CA SER A 624 5.35 -1.54 20.02
C SER A 624 4.73 -2.21 21.26
N ARG A 625 4.73 -1.53 22.41
CA ARG A 625 4.27 -2.08 23.70
C ARG A 625 2.90 -2.75 23.65
N PHE A 626 1.88 -2.06 23.13
CA PHE A 626 0.52 -2.62 23.07
C PHE A 626 0.43 -3.80 22.10
N PRO A 627 0.90 -3.71 20.83
CA PRO A 627 0.90 -4.85 19.92
C PRO A 627 1.64 -6.09 20.46
N LYS A 628 2.81 -5.89 21.09
CA LYS A 628 3.61 -6.98 21.68
C LYS A 628 2.82 -7.76 22.73
N GLN A 629 2.13 -7.05 23.61
CA GLN A 629 1.33 -7.66 24.67
C GLN A 629 0.06 -8.32 24.12
N GLU A 630 -0.70 -7.60 23.29
CA GLU A 630 -2.05 -7.98 22.91
C GLU A 630 -2.08 -9.02 21.76
N PHE A 631 -1.13 -9.01 20.83
CA PHE A 631 -1.11 -9.94 19.69
C PHE A 631 -0.03 -11.02 19.79
N TYR A 632 1.06 -10.78 20.52
CA TYR A 632 2.25 -11.64 20.47
C TYR A 632 2.70 -12.13 21.84
N ASN A 633 1.86 -12.02 22.87
CA ASN A 633 2.11 -12.54 24.23
C ASN A 633 3.49 -12.14 24.79
N ASN A 634 3.98 -10.93 24.46
CA ASN A 634 5.30 -10.41 24.83
C ASN A 634 6.50 -11.26 24.37
N GLN A 635 6.36 -12.12 23.36
CA GLN A 635 7.46 -12.91 22.81
C GLN A 635 8.42 -12.10 21.91
N ILE A 636 8.05 -10.87 21.58
CA ILE A 636 8.85 -9.94 20.77
C ILE A 636 9.62 -9.01 21.70
N LEU A 637 10.82 -8.60 21.30
CA LEU A 637 11.70 -7.65 21.95
C LEU A 637 11.90 -6.41 21.05
N ASP A 638 12.26 -5.29 21.65
CA ASP A 638 12.63 -4.08 20.91
C ASP A 638 14.14 -4.09 20.65
N GLY A 639 14.55 -3.81 19.41
CA GLY A 639 15.95 -3.77 19.03
C GLY A 639 16.71 -2.60 19.66
N PRO A 640 18.05 -2.68 19.74
CA PRO A 640 18.86 -1.60 20.29
C PRO A 640 18.64 -0.30 19.50
N ASN A 641 18.51 -0.40 18.18
CA ASN A 641 18.34 0.75 17.29
C ASN A 641 17.09 1.60 17.57
N VAL A 642 16.01 1.02 18.11
CA VAL A 642 14.78 1.77 18.45
C VAL A 642 14.77 2.25 19.91
N SER A 643 15.71 1.77 20.71
CA SER A 643 15.84 2.12 22.13
C SER A 643 16.85 3.25 22.35
N GLU A 644 17.63 3.61 21.33
CA GLU A 644 18.57 4.73 21.37
C GLU A 644 17.85 6.09 21.36
N VAL A 645 18.41 7.06 22.10
CA VAL A 645 17.90 8.45 22.15
C VAL A 645 17.90 9.11 20.76
N SER A 646 18.82 8.71 19.89
CA SER A 646 18.91 9.17 18.49
C SER A 646 17.69 8.78 17.64
N TYR A 647 16.96 7.74 18.05
CA TYR A 647 15.76 7.25 17.37
C TYR A 647 14.51 8.06 17.70
N GLU A 648 14.51 8.73 18.86
CA GLU A 648 13.39 9.54 19.31
C GLU A 648 13.28 10.79 18.44
N LYS A 649 12.16 10.90 17.72
CA LYS A 649 11.85 12.06 16.89
C LYS A 649 10.55 12.68 17.36
N SER A 650 10.59 13.97 17.68
CA SER A 650 9.42 14.81 17.87
C SER A 650 9.24 15.69 16.64
N PHE A 651 8.05 15.63 16.03
CA PHE A 651 7.68 16.41 14.85
C PHE A 651 6.78 17.61 15.17
N ILE A 652 6.04 17.55 16.28
CA ILE A 652 5.23 18.64 16.83
C ILE A 652 5.53 18.70 18.34
N GLU A 653 5.65 19.92 18.87
CA GLU A 653 5.85 20.13 20.30
C GLU A 653 4.56 19.85 21.09
N GLY A 654 4.70 19.27 22.29
CA GLY A 654 3.59 19.01 23.20
C GLY A 654 3.37 17.52 23.48
N ARG A 655 2.84 17.21 24.67
CA ARG A 655 2.66 15.82 25.13
C ARG A 655 1.68 15.02 24.28
N MET A 656 0.66 15.69 23.73
CA MET A 656 -0.32 15.08 22.83
C MET A 656 0.32 14.48 21.56
N TYR A 657 1.45 15.03 21.11
CA TYR A 657 2.15 14.62 19.89
C TYR A 657 3.40 13.77 20.15
N GLY A 658 3.42 13.05 21.29
CA GLY A 658 4.47 12.10 21.62
C GLY A 658 4.52 10.87 20.69
N PRO A 659 5.40 9.89 20.97
CA PRO A 659 5.56 8.71 20.13
C PRO A 659 4.28 7.85 20.02
N TYR A 660 3.44 7.84 21.03
CA TYR A 660 2.16 7.14 21.04
C TYR A 660 1.12 7.98 21.77
N SER A 661 0.00 8.28 21.09
CA SER A 661 -1.11 9.03 21.68
C SER A 661 -2.45 8.54 21.18
N PHE A 662 -3.42 8.43 22.08
CA PHE A 662 -4.84 8.38 21.76
C PHE A 662 -5.44 9.77 21.98
N ILE A 663 -6.02 10.34 20.94
CA ILE A 663 -6.61 11.68 20.94
C ILE A 663 -8.12 11.53 20.77
N ASN A 664 -8.85 11.80 21.84
CA ASN A 664 -10.30 11.70 21.90
C ASN A 664 -10.97 12.83 21.12
N VAL A 665 -11.81 12.46 20.16
CA VAL A 665 -12.66 13.35 19.37
C VAL A 665 -14.12 13.09 19.76
N ALA A 666 -14.57 13.73 20.85
CA ALA A 666 -15.86 13.46 21.46
C ALA A 666 -17.07 13.88 20.60
N ASN A 667 -16.95 15.00 19.88
CA ASN A 667 -18.10 15.70 19.28
C ASN A 667 -18.36 15.34 17.80
N GLY A 668 -17.68 14.34 17.26
CA GLY A 668 -17.88 13.93 15.86
C GLY A 668 -19.25 13.29 15.61
N LYS A 669 -19.66 13.22 14.35
CA LYS A 669 -20.85 12.47 13.91
C LYS A 669 -20.48 11.58 12.74
N GLU A 670 -20.90 10.32 12.81
CA GLU A 670 -20.78 9.40 11.68
C GLU A 670 -21.90 9.63 10.66
N GLU A 671 -21.53 9.72 9.38
CA GLU A 671 -22.45 9.94 8.26
C GLU A 671 -22.13 8.99 7.11
N PHE A 672 -23.16 8.60 6.35
CA PHE A 672 -23.00 7.78 5.15
C PHE A 672 -22.77 8.67 3.92
N ASP A 673 -21.89 8.24 3.01
CA ASP A 673 -21.80 8.79 1.67
C ASP A 673 -22.84 8.17 0.72
N ARG A 674 -22.84 8.60 -0.55
CA ARG A 674 -23.74 8.08 -1.60
C ARG A 674 -23.55 6.58 -1.88
N GLY A 675 -22.41 6.00 -1.51
CA GLY A 675 -22.06 4.58 -1.64
C GLY A 675 -22.21 3.78 -0.34
N HIS A 676 -22.91 4.31 0.67
CA HIS A 676 -23.09 3.68 1.99
C HIS A 676 -21.79 3.40 2.77
N SER A 677 -20.71 4.14 2.51
CA SER A 677 -19.51 4.12 3.35
C SER A 677 -19.56 5.24 4.39
N LEU A 678 -19.01 4.99 5.59
CA LEU A 678 -19.01 5.95 6.70
C LEU A 678 -17.89 6.99 6.59
N LYS A 679 -18.17 8.20 7.06
CA LYS A 679 -17.20 9.28 7.26
C LYS A 679 -17.55 10.11 8.50
N ASN A 680 -16.57 10.82 9.04
CA ASN A 680 -16.71 11.72 10.18
C ASN A 680 -15.90 12.99 9.90
N MET A 681 -16.59 14.08 9.58
CA MET A 681 -15.98 15.32 9.10
C MET A 681 -15.24 16.09 10.19
N VAL A 682 -15.59 15.88 11.46
CA VAL A 682 -14.84 16.45 12.59
C VAL A 682 -13.47 15.79 12.69
N GLU A 683 -13.39 14.46 12.56
CA GLU A 683 -12.09 13.78 12.47
C GLU A 683 -11.30 14.23 11.23
N VAL A 684 -11.95 14.46 10.08
CA VAL A 684 -11.28 15.02 8.88
C VAL A 684 -10.64 16.38 9.18
N ALA A 685 -11.33 17.25 9.89
CA ALA A 685 -10.80 18.57 10.26
C ALA A 685 -9.61 18.47 11.23
N VAL A 686 -9.69 17.58 12.24
CA VAL A 686 -8.58 17.31 13.16
C VAL A 686 -7.37 16.76 12.40
N VAL A 687 -7.56 15.78 11.51
CA VAL A 687 -6.47 15.26 10.66
C VAL A 687 -5.84 16.37 9.83
N TYR A 688 -6.65 17.22 9.18
CA TYR A 688 -6.17 18.32 8.37
C TYR A 688 -5.30 19.29 9.17
N GLU A 689 -5.74 19.67 10.38
CA GLU A 689 -5.00 20.61 11.22
C GLU A 689 -3.67 20.01 11.71
N ILE A 690 -3.66 18.72 12.08
CA ILE A 690 -2.42 18.01 12.45
C ILE A 690 -1.44 17.98 11.27
N VAL A 691 -1.90 17.63 10.06
CA VAL A 691 -1.05 17.64 8.85
C VAL A 691 -0.55 19.05 8.53
N SER A 692 -1.38 20.08 8.71
CA SER A 692 -0.97 21.47 8.54
C SER A 692 0.13 21.87 9.53
N CYS A 693 0.00 21.49 10.80
CA CYS A 693 1.02 21.71 11.82
C CYS A 693 2.33 20.99 11.48
N LEU A 694 2.28 19.72 11.05
CA LEU A 694 3.45 18.98 10.57
C LEU A 694 4.14 19.69 9.39
N TYR A 695 3.36 20.23 8.46
CA TYR A 695 3.91 20.98 7.33
C TYR A 695 4.56 22.30 7.76
N LYS A 696 3.96 23.04 8.72
CA LYS A 696 4.56 24.25 9.31
C LYS A 696 5.90 23.91 9.99
N GLU A 697 5.96 22.84 10.77
CA GLU A 697 7.20 22.39 11.42
C GLU A 697 8.25 21.89 10.43
N PHE A 698 7.83 21.19 9.36
CA PHE A 698 8.71 20.82 8.26
C PHE A 698 9.29 22.04 7.56
N THR A 699 8.48 23.05 7.25
CA THR A 699 8.97 24.26 6.58
C THR A 699 9.96 25.04 7.45
N ARG A 700 9.78 25.01 8.78
CA ARG A 700 10.69 25.59 9.77
C ARG A 700 12.01 24.82 9.94
N THR A 701 11.94 23.49 10.04
CA THR A 701 13.11 22.65 10.42
C THR A 701 13.82 22.00 9.24
N LYS A 702 13.15 21.87 8.09
CA LYS A 702 13.59 21.11 6.90
C LYS A 702 13.94 19.64 7.19
N LYS A 703 13.44 19.08 8.29
CA LYS A 703 13.65 17.67 8.64
C LYS A 703 12.71 16.80 7.82
N LYS A 704 13.26 15.81 7.10
CA LYS A 704 12.48 14.83 6.37
C LYS A 704 11.44 14.15 7.25
N VAL A 705 10.20 14.06 6.75
CA VAL A 705 9.08 13.40 7.42
C VAL A 705 8.14 12.76 6.40
N SER A 706 7.76 11.52 6.67
CA SER A 706 6.74 10.81 5.90
C SER A 706 5.53 10.51 6.79
N ILE A 707 4.33 10.78 6.28
CA ILE A 707 3.08 10.79 7.04
C ILE A 707 2.08 9.86 6.35
N GLY A 708 1.56 8.88 7.09
CA GLY A 708 0.48 8.02 6.65
C GLY A 708 -0.80 8.30 7.41
N VAL A 709 -1.89 8.60 6.71
CA VAL A 709 -3.22 8.69 7.31
C VAL A 709 -4.02 7.45 6.91
N ILE A 710 -4.47 6.70 7.93
CA ILE A 710 -5.15 5.42 7.74
C ILE A 710 -6.56 5.52 8.29
N SER A 711 -7.53 5.04 7.51
CA SER A 711 -8.92 4.89 7.97
C SER A 711 -9.56 3.61 7.42
N PRO A 712 -10.43 2.93 8.19
CA PRO A 712 -11.13 1.73 7.73
C PRO A 712 -12.17 1.97 6.63
N TYR A 713 -12.64 3.21 6.45
CA TYR A 713 -13.75 3.51 5.53
C TYR A 713 -13.30 4.31 4.31
N LYS A 714 -13.69 3.85 3.11
CA LYS A 714 -13.29 4.49 1.84
C LYS A 714 -13.81 5.92 1.71
N ALA A 715 -15.03 6.19 2.20
CA ALA A 715 -15.57 7.56 2.22
C ALA A 715 -14.71 8.51 3.08
N GLN A 716 -14.23 8.04 4.24
CA GLN A 716 -13.31 8.83 5.08
C GLN A 716 -11.98 9.05 4.38
N VAL A 717 -11.39 8.01 3.79
CA VAL A 717 -10.14 8.12 3.01
C VAL A 717 -10.27 9.18 1.93
N ASN A 718 -11.34 9.15 1.13
CA ASN A 718 -11.59 10.12 0.07
C ASN A 718 -11.79 11.55 0.62
N ALA A 719 -12.54 11.69 1.73
CA ALA A 719 -12.77 13.00 2.35
C ALA A 719 -11.47 13.62 2.88
N ILE A 720 -10.62 12.82 3.54
CA ILE A 720 -9.30 13.26 4.01
C ILE A 720 -8.42 13.63 2.82
N GLN A 721 -8.30 12.74 1.81
CA GLN A 721 -7.50 12.98 0.60
C GLN A 721 -7.84 14.31 -0.06
N LEU A 722 -9.13 14.60 -0.20
CA LEU A 722 -9.60 15.86 -0.79
C LEU A 722 -9.17 17.06 0.05
N ARG A 723 -9.24 16.97 1.39
CA ARG A 723 -8.92 18.07 2.30
C ARG A 723 -7.41 18.35 2.38
N VAL A 724 -6.58 17.30 2.34
CA VAL A 724 -5.10 17.42 2.45
C VAL A 724 -4.39 17.48 1.08
N ARG A 725 -5.14 17.55 -0.02
CA ARG A 725 -4.63 17.51 -1.40
C ARG A 725 -3.45 18.44 -1.66
N ASN A 726 -3.52 19.67 -1.14
CA ASN A 726 -2.48 20.69 -1.30
C ASN A 726 -1.13 20.27 -0.69
N TYR A 727 -1.12 19.36 0.29
CA TYR A 727 0.10 18.82 0.90
C TYR A 727 0.54 17.50 0.24
N SER A 728 -0.39 16.73 -0.31
CA SER A 728 -0.14 15.45 -0.97
C SER A 728 0.48 15.59 -2.37
N GLU A 729 0.20 16.68 -3.08
CA GLU A 729 0.67 16.93 -4.46
C GLU A 729 2.04 17.62 -4.52
N VAL A 730 2.67 17.91 -3.37
CA VAL A 730 4.01 18.52 -3.28
C VAL A 730 5.08 17.49 -3.65
N SER A 731 5.20 17.17 -4.94
CA SER A 731 6.15 16.20 -5.46
C SER A 731 7.60 16.74 -5.39
N GLY A 732 8.56 15.84 -5.13
CA GLY A 732 9.99 16.18 -5.11
C GLY A 732 10.53 16.81 -3.83
N THR A 733 9.77 16.77 -2.71
CA THR A 733 10.23 17.29 -1.40
C THR A 733 10.42 16.18 -0.36
N ASP A 734 11.17 16.48 0.72
CA ASP A 734 11.37 15.60 1.89
C ASP A 734 10.13 15.51 2.81
N PHE A 735 8.96 15.93 2.32
CA PHE A 735 7.67 15.87 3.01
C PHE A 735 6.68 15.09 2.14
N SER A 736 6.14 13.99 2.66
CA SER A 736 5.17 13.17 1.93
C SER A 736 3.97 12.78 2.77
N VAL A 737 2.77 12.91 2.22
CA VAL A 737 1.51 12.51 2.87
C VAL A 737 0.83 11.44 2.03
N SER A 738 0.61 10.27 2.62
CA SER A 738 -0.11 9.16 2.01
C SER A 738 -1.40 8.90 2.77
N VAL A 739 -2.55 8.87 2.09
CA VAL A 739 -3.85 8.60 2.74
C VAL A 739 -4.45 7.36 2.09
N ARG A 740 -4.64 6.28 2.87
CA ARG A 740 -5.13 5.00 2.33
C ARG A 740 -6.04 4.27 3.32
N SER A 741 -6.71 3.24 2.83
CA SER A 741 -7.42 2.29 3.71
C SER A 741 -6.43 1.39 4.46
N VAL A 742 -6.91 0.68 5.49
CA VAL A 742 -6.12 -0.32 6.24
C VAL A 742 -5.46 -1.33 5.31
N ASP A 743 -6.27 -1.96 4.45
CA ASP A 743 -5.81 -3.00 3.52
C ASP A 743 -4.83 -2.42 2.48
N GLY A 744 -5.00 -1.16 2.07
CA GLY A 744 -4.09 -0.45 1.16
C GLY A 744 -2.77 0.02 1.78
N PHE A 745 -2.62 -0.08 3.11
CA PHE A 745 -1.40 0.27 3.84
C PHE A 745 -0.55 -0.96 4.20
N GLN A 746 -1.00 -2.17 3.83
CA GLN A 746 -0.27 -3.39 4.11
C GLN A 746 1.11 -3.37 3.43
N GLY A 747 2.14 -3.79 4.18
CA GLY A 747 3.55 -3.69 3.75
C GLY A 747 4.17 -2.29 3.84
N GLY A 748 3.36 -1.22 3.90
CA GLY A 748 3.84 0.14 4.10
C GLY A 748 4.31 0.42 5.52
N GLU A 749 5.13 1.45 5.67
CA GLU A 749 5.57 2.05 6.94
C GLU A 749 5.81 3.55 6.73
N GLU A 750 5.56 4.37 7.75
CA GLU A 750 5.81 5.82 7.71
C GLU A 750 6.41 6.30 9.03
N ASP A 751 7.06 7.47 9.00
CA ASP A 751 7.61 8.09 10.21
C ASP A 751 6.50 8.47 11.20
N VAL A 752 5.40 9.05 10.71
CA VAL A 752 4.20 9.42 11.48
C VAL A 752 2.97 8.72 10.90
N ILE A 753 2.17 8.05 11.75
CA ILE A 753 0.87 7.50 11.35
C ILE A 753 -0.25 8.16 12.14
N ILE A 754 -1.27 8.62 11.43
CA ILE A 754 -2.51 9.15 11.98
C ILE A 754 -3.64 8.18 11.63
N ILE A 755 -4.36 7.70 12.63
CA ILE A 755 -5.48 6.76 12.44
C ILE A 755 -6.79 7.49 12.70
N SER A 756 -7.67 7.55 11.70
CA SER A 756 -9.04 8.05 11.87
C SER A 756 -10.00 6.87 11.99
N THR A 757 -10.56 6.67 13.19
CA THR A 757 -11.46 5.54 13.50
C THR A 757 -12.89 5.76 13.02
N VAL A 758 -13.32 7.01 12.78
CA VAL A 758 -14.61 7.44 12.23
C VAL A 758 -15.80 7.23 13.18
N ARG A 759 -15.86 6.09 13.86
CA ARG A 759 -17.05 5.62 14.57
C ARG A 759 -17.36 6.50 15.78
N CYS A 760 -18.60 7.01 15.79
CA CYS A 760 -19.14 7.81 16.87
C CYS A 760 -20.62 7.47 17.07
N ASN A 761 -20.92 6.56 17.99
CA ASN A 761 -22.27 6.11 18.31
C ASN A 761 -22.39 5.61 19.76
N GLY A 762 -23.55 5.83 20.38
CA GLY A 762 -23.81 5.42 21.77
C GLY A 762 -23.83 3.90 22.00
N ASN A 763 -24.03 3.11 20.93
CA ASN A 763 -24.19 1.65 21.01
C ASN A 763 -22.84 0.90 20.99
N GLY A 764 -21.71 1.60 20.86
CA GLY A 764 -20.37 0.99 20.80
C GLY A 764 -20.11 0.17 19.54
N SER A 765 -20.89 0.34 18.47
CA SER A 765 -20.67 -0.39 17.23
C SER A 765 -19.41 0.14 16.55
N VAL A 766 -18.44 -0.73 16.30
CA VAL A 766 -17.16 -0.38 15.63
C VAL A 766 -17.02 -1.01 14.25
N GLY A 767 -17.89 -1.94 13.88
CA GLY A 767 -17.97 -2.50 12.53
C GLY A 767 -16.63 -3.08 12.08
N PHE A 768 -16.08 -2.56 10.98
CA PHE A 768 -14.84 -3.02 10.36
C PHE A 768 -13.61 -3.00 11.30
N LEU A 769 -13.62 -2.13 12.32
CA LEU A 769 -12.57 -2.02 13.33
C LEU A 769 -12.54 -3.20 14.31
N SER A 770 -13.59 -4.04 14.39
CA SER A 770 -13.63 -5.19 15.30
C SER A 770 -12.63 -6.30 14.92
N ASN A 771 -12.15 -6.32 13.68
CA ASN A 771 -11.20 -7.31 13.20
C ASN A 771 -9.82 -7.10 13.86
N ARG A 772 -9.38 -8.08 14.65
CA ARG A 772 -8.10 -8.05 15.39
C ARG A 772 -6.88 -7.94 14.46
N GLN A 773 -6.87 -8.66 13.34
CA GLN A 773 -5.75 -8.65 12.38
C GLN A 773 -5.57 -7.27 11.73
N ARG A 774 -6.68 -6.61 11.39
CA ARG A 774 -6.67 -5.23 10.90
C ARG A 774 -6.16 -4.24 11.94
N ALA A 775 -6.62 -4.36 13.18
CA ALA A 775 -6.11 -3.54 14.27
C ALA A 775 -4.58 -3.70 14.41
N ASN A 776 -4.06 -4.93 14.36
CA ASN A 776 -2.63 -5.19 14.41
C ASN A 776 -1.86 -4.54 13.24
N VAL A 777 -2.37 -4.65 12.00
CA VAL A 777 -1.74 -4.00 10.84
C VAL A 777 -1.65 -2.49 11.07
N VAL A 778 -2.77 -1.85 11.42
CA VAL A 778 -2.87 -0.39 11.57
C VAL A 778 -1.95 0.15 12.67
N LEU A 779 -1.90 -0.54 13.82
CA LEU A 779 -1.09 -0.11 14.97
C LEU A 779 0.42 -0.30 14.76
N THR A 780 0.84 -0.98 13.69
CA THR A 780 2.25 -1.37 13.47
C THR A 780 2.86 -0.75 12.21
N ARG A 781 2.21 0.30 11.68
CA ARG A 781 2.69 1.06 10.50
C ARG A 781 3.65 2.20 10.85
N ALA A 782 3.58 2.73 12.08
CA ALA A 782 4.38 3.87 12.51
C ALA A 782 5.81 3.47 12.90
N ARG A 783 6.78 4.30 12.55
CA ARG A 783 8.16 4.19 13.04
C ARG A 783 8.37 5.01 14.31
N HIS A 784 8.04 6.31 14.27
CA HIS A 784 8.35 7.25 15.34
C HIS A 784 7.12 7.73 16.11
N CYS A 785 6.03 8.08 15.42
CA CYS A 785 4.82 8.61 16.06
C CYS A 785 3.55 7.90 15.58
N LEU A 786 2.70 7.47 16.52
CA LEU A 786 1.38 6.90 16.27
C LEU A 786 0.30 7.71 16.99
N TRP A 787 -0.56 8.38 16.24
CA TRP A 787 -1.65 9.20 16.78
C TRP A 787 -3.01 8.64 16.34
N ILE A 788 -3.79 8.16 17.31
CA ILE A 788 -5.09 7.53 17.09
C ILE A 788 -6.18 8.53 17.39
N LEU A 789 -6.99 8.89 16.39
CA LEU A 789 -8.13 9.79 16.51
C LEU A 789 -9.42 8.97 16.57
N GLY A 790 -10.21 9.18 17.62
CA GLY A 790 -11.47 8.47 17.75
C GLY A 790 -12.31 8.90 18.94
N ASN A 791 -13.56 8.44 18.94
CA ASN A 791 -14.48 8.70 20.03
C ASN A 791 -14.28 7.68 21.17
N GLU A 792 -13.87 8.16 22.34
CA GLU A 792 -13.60 7.33 23.52
C GLU A 792 -14.82 6.49 23.92
N ALA A 793 -16.00 7.11 24.03
CA ALA A 793 -17.21 6.43 24.51
C ALA A 793 -17.61 5.27 23.60
N THR A 794 -17.56 5.47 22.28
CA THR A 794 -17.90 4.45 21.28
C THR A 794 -16.92 3.28 21.35
N LEU A 795 -15.63 3.56 21.37
CA LEU A 795 -14.59 2.51 21.34
C LEU A 795 -14.50 1.76 22.67
N THR A 796 -14.73 2.42 23.81
CA THR A 796 -14.77 1.78 25.13
C THR A 796 -15.97 0.82 25.26
N ASN A 797 -17.12 1.19 24.69
CA ASN A 797 -18.33 0.37 24.71
C ASN A 797 -18.33 -0.76 23.66
N SER A 798 -17.30 -0.86 22.84
CA SER A 798 -17.27 -1.77 21.68
C SER A 798 -17.06 -3.25 22.00
N ASN A 799 -16.72 -3.60 23.24
CA ASN A 799 -16.31 -4.94 23.66
C ASN A 799 -15.28 -5.58 22.69
N SER A 800 -14.42 -4.76 22.10
CA SER A 800 -13.38 -5.17 21.15
C SER A 800 -11.99 -4.82 21.69
N ILE A 801 -10.95 -5.16 20.92
CA ILE A 801 -9.56 -4.80 21.22
C ILE A 801 -9.35 -3.29 21.44
N TRP A 802 -10.19 -2.45 20.85
CA TRP A 802 -10.12 -0.99 21.01
C TRP A 802 -10.46 -0.53 22.44
N LYS A 803 -11.28 -1.28 23.17
CA LYS A 803 -11.51 -1.05 24.60
C LYS A 803 -10.22 -1.24 25.39
N ASN A 804 -9.52 -2.35 25.14
CA ASN A 804 -8.24 -2.65 25.79
C ASN A 804 -7.20 -1.57 25.45
N LEU A 805 -7.18 -1.12 24.18
CA LEU A 805 -6.29 -0.05 23.73
C LEU A 805 -6.52 1.26 24.46
N ILE A 806 -7.78 1.68 24.66
CA ILE A 806 -8.07 2.93 25.39
C ILE A 806 -7.66 2.81 26.87
N LEU A 807 -7.97 1.68 27.50
CA LEU A 807 -7.56 1.43 28.89
C LEU A 807 -6.03 1.44 29.04
N ASP A 808 -5.31 0.86 28.08
CA ASP A 808 -3.85 0.89 28.04
C ASP A 808 -3.31 2.31 27.82
N ALA A 809 -3.88 3.08 26.88
CA ALA A 809 -3.48 4.47 26.64
C ALA A 809 -3.67 5.34 27.88
N LYS A 810 -4.78 5.18 28.60
CA LYS A 810 -5.03 5.86 29.88
C LYS A 810 -4.05 5.43 30.97
N LYS A 811 -3.77 4.14 31.09
CA LYS A 811 -2.81 3.60 32.07
C LYS A 811 -1.39 4.11 31.85
N ARG A 812 -1.04 4.44 30.61
CA ARG A 812 0.29 4.96 30.21
C ARG A 812 0.36 6.48 30.14
N ASP A 813 -0.67 7.20 30.58
CA ASP A 813 -0.78 8.67 30.47
C ASP A 813 -0.57 9.17 29.02
N CYS A 814 -1.08 8.41 28.04
CA CYS A 814 -1.02 8.72 26.60
C CYS A 814 -2.42 9.01 26.02
N PHE A 815 -3.40 9.28 26.86
CA PHE A 815 -4.76 9.64 26.46
C PHE A 815 -4.97 11.14 26.61
N TYR A 816 -5.44 11.80 25.56
CA TYR A 816 -5.64 13.25 25.49
C TYR A 816 -7.00 13.56 24.87
N ASN A 817 -7.57 14.73 25.19
CA ASN A 817 -8.74 15.23 24.48
C ASN A 817 -8.32 16.24 23.41
N ALA A 818 -8.89 16.13 22.20
CA ALA A 818 -8.52 17.00 21.09
C ALA A 818 -8.78 18.48 21.38
N ASP A 819 -9.75 18.81 22.23
CA ASP A 819 -10.11 20.18 22.61
C ASP A 819 -9.15 20.81 23.64
N GLU A 820 -8.19 20.04 24.18
CA GLU A 820 -7.09 20.57 25.01
C GLU A 820 -6.07 21.35 24.16
N ASP A 821 -5.97 21.06 22.86
CA ASP A 821 -5.16 21.84 21.92
C ASP A 821 -6.00 22.95 21.26
N ASN A 822 -5.50 24.19 21.32
CA ASN A 822 -6.24 25.36 20.84
C ASN A 822 -6.49 25.35 19.33
N ASN A 823 -5.59 24.79 18.52
CA ASN A 823 -5.75 24.73 17.06
C ASN A 823 -6.76 23.65 16.71
N LEU A 824 -6.66 22.48 17.34
CA LEU A 824 -7.63 21.40 17.17
C LEU A 824 -9.04 21.80 17.64
N ALA A 825 -9.17 22.47 18.79
CA ALA A 825 -10.45 22.98 19.28
C ALA A 825 -11.12 23.95 18.27
N GLN A 826 -10.34 24.81 17.62
CA GLN A 826 -10.83 25.70 16.57
C GLN A 826 -11.24 24.93 15.32
N ALA A 827 -10.45 23.96 14.88
CA ALA A 827 -10.77 23.12 13.73
C ALA A 827 -12.05 22.30 13.95
N ILE A 828 -12.23 21.73 15.15
CA ILE A 828 -13.45 21.02 15.54
C ILE A 828 -14.66 21.98 15.51
N ALA A 829 -14.51 23.20 16.04
CA ALA A 829 -15.59 24.17 16.05
C ALA A 829 -16.03 24.59 14.65
N ALA A 830 -15.06 24.86 13.76
CA ALA A 830 -15.32 25.17 12.36
C ALA A 830 -16.03 24.03 11.63
N ALA A 831 -15.59 22.78 11.83
CA ALA A 831 -16.24 21.62 11.22
C ALA A 831 -17.69 21.42 11.71
N LEU A 832 -17.94 21.60 13.00
CA LEU A 832 -19.30 21.51 13.56
C LEU A 832 -20.22 22.60 12.99
N LEU A 833 -19.68 23.79 12.70
CA LEU A 833 -20.39 24.88 12.06
C LEU A 833 -20.77 24.59 10.61
N GLU A 834 -19.81 24.11 9.81
CA GLU A 834 -20.00 23.74 8.41
C GLU A 834 -21.06 22.63 8.24
N HIS A 835 -21.15 21.73 9.22
CA HIS A 835 -22.07 20.58 9.21
C HIS A 835 -23.38 20.78 10.00
N ASN A 836 -23.75 22.02 10.34
CA ASN A 836 -25.00 22.37 11.04
C ASN A 836 -25.19 21.71 12.42
N GLN A 837 -24.11 21.43 13.16
CA GLN A 837 -24.16 20.78 14.49
C GLN A 837 -24.02 21.79 15.64
N LEU A 838 -24.79 22.88 15.56
CA LEU A 838 -24.71 24.02 16.46
C LEU A 838 -25.05 23.69 17.92
N HIS A 839 -25.92 22.70 18.15
CA HIS A 839 -26.34 22.31 19.50
C HIS A 839 -25.18 21.87 20.41
N THR A 840 -24.14 21.26 19.84
CA THR A 840 -22.93 20.79 20.55
C THR A 840 -21.99 21.95 20.90
N LEU A 841 -22.05 23.06 20.16
CA LEU A 841 -21.24 24.27 20.40
C LEU A 841 -21.90 25.22 21.41
N LEU A 842 -23.24 25.28 21.39
CA LEU A 842 -24.04 26.21 22.17
C LEU A 842 -24.43 25.61 23.53
N ASP A 843 -23.44 25.19 24.31
CA ASP A 843 -23.59 24.78 25.71
C ASP A 843 -22.60 25.58 26.56
N ALA A 844 -22.98 25.93 27.79
CA ALA A 844 -22.10 26.61 28.72
C ALA A 844 -20.83 25.79 29.04
N ASP A 845 -20.96 24.46 29.03
CA ASP A 845 -19.87 23.53 29.27
C ASP A 845 -19.21 23.04 27.96
N SER A 846 -19.54 23.66 26.81
CA SER A 846 -18.95 23.30 25.51
C SER A 846 -17.46 23.66 25.45
N MET A 847 -16.72 23.00 24.55
CA MET A 847 -15.29 23.23 24.32
C MET A 847 -14.91 24.71 24.04
N LEU A 848 -15.85 25.52 23.56
CA LEU A 848 -15.63 26.94 23.28
C LEU A 848 -15.73 27.83 24.52
N PHE A 849 -16.54 27.42 25.52
CA PHE A 849 -16.91 28.26 26.65
C PHE A 849 -16.49 27.70 28.02
N LYS A 850 -16.11 26.43 28.11
CA LYS A 850 -15.70 25.76 29.36
C LYS A 850 -14.60 26.50 30.13
N ASN A 851 -13.65 27.11 29.41
CA ASN A 851 -12.53 27.87 29.99
C ASN A 851 -12.73 29.40 29.88
N ALA A 852 -13.90 29.87 29.44
CA ALA A 852 -14.16 31.30 29.30
C ALA A 852 -14.34 31.97 30.67
N LYS A 853 -13.99 33.26 30.77
CA LYS A 853 -14.16 34.03 32.01
C LYS A 853 -15.63 34.13 32.45
N TRP A 854 -16.54 34.26 31.48
CA TRP A 854 -17.99 34.30 31.69
C TRP A 854 -18.64 32.97 31.32
N LYS A 855 -19.53 32.48 32.19
CA LYS A 855 -20.43 31.37 31.84
C LYS A 855 -21.51 31.88 30.88
N VAL A 856 -21.65 31.26 29.71
CA VAL A 856 -22.53 31.73 28.63
C VAL A 856 -23.77 30.84 28.52
N TRP A 857 -24.95 31.44 28.52
CA TRP A 857 -26.24 30.77 28.40
C TRP A 857 -26.96 31.20 27.11
N PHE A 858 -27.59 30.25 26.45
CA PHE A 858 -28.29 30.47 25.18
C PHE A 858 -29.78 30.15 25.32
N THR A 859 -30.64 31.09 24.92
CA THR A 859 -32.09 30.89 24.83
C THR A 859 -32.45 29.92 23.69
N LYS A 860 -33.71 29.45 23.69
CA LYS A 860 -34.23 28.60 22.61
C LYS A 860 -34.39 29.40 21.32
N GLU A 861 -34.78 30.66 21.44
CA GLU A 861 -34.93 31.61 20.35
C GLU A 861 -33.61 31.80 19.61
N PHE A 862 -32.53 32.14 20.33
CA PHE A 862 -31.20 32.25 19.72
C PHE A 862 -30.78 30.98 18.99
N ARG A 863 -30.98 29.80 19.60
CA ARG A 863 -30.65 28.49 18.99
C ARG A 863 -31.42 28.25 17.69
N ASN A 864 -32.66 28.73 17.59
CA ASN A 864 -33.46 28.63 16.37
C ASN A 864 -32.94 29.64 15.32
N SER A 865 -32.78 30.90 15.69
CA SER A 865 -32.34 31.97 14.79
C SER A 865 -30.97 31.68 14.17
N ILE A 866 -29.99 31.22 14.96
CA ILE A 866 -28.66 30.84 14.45
C ILE A 866 -28.70 29.60 13.55
N ALA A 867 -29.66 28.68 13.78
CA ALA A 867 -29.87 27.52 12.92
C ALA A 867 -30.53 27.90 11.57
N GLU A 868 -31.35 28.95 11.54
CA GLU A 868 -32.00 29.46 10.31
C GLU A 868 -31.04 30.18 9.36
N ILE A 869 -29.97 30.80 9.88
CA ILE A 869 -28.94 31.47 9.07
C ILE A 869 -28.25 30.44 8.17
N LYS A 870 -28.40 30.50 6.84
CA LYS A 870 -27.77 29.53 5.93
C LYS A 870 -26.29 29.80 5.67
N ASP A 871 -25.85 31.03 5.86
CA ASP A 871 -24.49 31.46 5.60
C ASP A 871 -23.54 31.01 6.72
N THR A 872 -22.51 30.25 6.36
CA THR A 872 -21.51 29.73 7.29
C THR A 872 -20.57 30.81 7.81
N GLU A 873 -20.25 31.84 7.02
CA GLU A 873 -19.36 32.92 7.43
C GLU A 873 -20.03 33.75 8.52
N ILE A 874 -21.30 34.11 8.33
CA ILE A 874 -22.09 34.83 9.34
C ILE A 874 -22.13 34.03 10.66
N ARG A 875 -22.38 32.71 10.62
CA ARG A 875 -22.38 31.90 11.85
C ARG A 875 -21.03 31.87 12.54
N GLN A 876 -19.92 31.87 11.79
CA GLN A 876 -18.57 31.95 12.34
C GLN A 876 -18.34 33.30 13.03
N ASP A 877 -18.76 34.41 12.42
CA ASP A 877 -18.65 35.75 13.00
C ASP A 877 -19.43 35.86 14.31
N VAL A 878 -20.65 35.33 14.36
CA VAL A 878 -21.47 35.29 15.58
C VAL A 878 -20.75 34.54 16.70
N ILE A 879 -20.22 33.35 16.43
CA ILE A 879 -19.55 32.54 17.45
C ILE A 879 -18.22 33.17 17.87
N SER A 880 -17.48 33.76 16.93
CA SER A 880 -16.26 34.52 17.20
C SER A 880 -16.54 35.70 18.13
N LEU A 881 -17.62 36.45 17.87
CA LEU A 881 -18.08 37.55 18.71
C LEU A 881 -18.47 37.07 20.11
N ILE A 882 -19.27 36.01 20.22
CA ILE A 882 -19.66 35.43 21.52
C ILE A 882 -18.43 34.97 22.30
N LYS A 883 -17.44 34.37 21.63
CA LYS A 883 -16.17 33.94 22.24
C LYS A 883 -15.33 35.12 22.74
N LYS A 884 -15.29 36.23 22.00
CA LYS A 884 -14.63 37.47 22.47
C LYS A 884 -15.32 37.99 23.73
N LEU A 885 -16.64 38.11 23.67
CA LEU A 885 -17.46 38.59 24.78
C LEU A 885 -17.34 37.69 26.03
N SER A 886 -17.34 36.37 25.87
CA SER A 886 -17.22 35.43 26.99
C SER A 886 -15.85 35.48 27.67
N ASN A 887 -14.81 35.91 26.97
CA ASN A 887 -13.46 36.13 27.53
C ASN A 887 -13.27 37.53 28.15
N GLY A 888 -14.32 38.36 28.16
CA GLY A 888 -14.33 39.66 28.84
C GLY A 888 -14.07 40.86 27.94
N TRP A 889 -13.94 40.67 26.62
CA TRP A 889 -13.87 41.79 25.67
C TRP A 889 -15.21 42.53 25.61
N ARG A 890 -15.19 43.86 25.48
CA ARG A 890 -16.38 44.71 25.30
C ARG A 890 -16.07 45.79 24.26
N GLN A 891 -17.07 46.21 23.50
CA GLN A 891 -16.93 47.31 22.53
C GLN A 891 -16.84 48.66 23.24
N SER A 892 -16.10 49.61 22.64
CA SER A 892 -15.95 50.98 23.14
C SER A 892 -17.30 51.71 23.18
N GLN A 893 -17.51 52.59 24.17
CA GLN A 893 -18.78 53.29 24.36
C GLN A 893 -19.19 54.22 23.19
N ASN A 894 -18.25 54.59 22.30
CA ASN A 894 -18.52 55.50 21.19
C ASN A 894 -19.22 54.86 19.98
N ASP A 895 -19.33 53.53 19.91
CA ASP A 895 -19.88 52.79 18.77
C ASP A 895 -21.20 52.06 19.08
N LYS A 896 -21.86 52.38 20.20
CA LYS A 896 -23.12 51.71 20.60
C LYS A 896 -24.29 52.21 19.76
N VAL A 897 -25.01 51.28 19.12
CA VAL A 897 -26.31 51.57 18.50
C VAL A 897 -27.31 51.94 19.59
N ILE A 898 -27.71 53.21 19.65
CA ILE A 898 -28.69 53.72 20.61
C ILE A 898 -30.07 53.17 20.23
N ILE A 899 -30.58 52.23 21.01
CA ILE A 899 -31.95 51.71 20.86
C ILE A 899 -32.91 52.80 21.35
N GLY A 900 -33.57 53.47 20.42
CA GLY A 900 -34.55 54.51 20.73
C GLY A 900 -35.86 53.94 21.26
N HIS A 901 -35.99 53.83 22.58
CA HIS A 901 -37.16 54.25 23.38
C HIS A 901 -36.91 53.89 24.85
N ALA A 902 -37.04 54.90 25.72
CA ALA A 902 -36.75 54.82 27.15
C ALA A 902 -37.74 53.91 27.90
N ARG A 903 -37.25 52.74 28.33
CA ARG A 903 -37.74 51.98 29.49
C ARG A 903 -36.55 51.35 30.23
N THR A 904 -36.74 51.03 31.51
CA THR A 904 -35.75 50.57 32.52
C THR A 904 -34.89 49.37 32.09
N SER A 905 -35.33 48.65 31.07
CA SER A 905 -34.75 47.47 30.42
C SER A 905 -33.60 47.77 29.44
N ALA A 906 -33.59 48.95 28.81
CA ALA A 906 -32.58 49.33 27.82
C ALA A 906 -31.16 49.45 28.43
N GLU A 907 -31.07 49.64 29.75
CA GLU A 907 -29.80 49.75 30.46
C GLU A 907 -29.11 48.40 30.74
N LEU A 908 -29.85 47.28 30.66
CA LEU A 908 -29.32 45.93 30.91
C LEU A 908 -28.99 45.17 29.61
N LEU A 909 -29.59 45.59 28.49
CA LEU A 909 -29.40 44.97 27.19
C LEU A 909 -28.18 45.55 26.49
N GLU A 910 -27.38 44.64 25.94
CA GLU A 910 -26.20 44.96 25.16
C GLU A 910 -26.42 44.42 23.74
N THR A 911 -26.26 45.30 22.75
CA THR A 911 -26.44 45.02 21.31
C THR A 911 -25.12 45.18 20.59
N TYR A 912 -24.74 44.16 19.82
CA TYR A 912 -23.50 44.13 19.06
C TYR A 912 -23.80 43.82 17.60
N GLU A 913 -23.27 44.63 16.69
CA GLU A 913 -23.36 44.38 15.26
C GLU A 913 -22.51 43.15 14.89
N VAL A 914 -23.09 42.22 14.15
CA VAL A 914 -22.38 41.06 13.58
C VAL A 914 -22.00 41.37 12.13
N ASN A 915 -22.96 41.89 11.37
CA ASN A 915 -22.80 42.44 10.02
C ASN A 915 -23.87 43.52 9.80
N GLU A 916 -23.86 44.18 8.62
CA GLU A 916 -24.77 45.29 8.30
C GLU A 916 -26.28 44.94 8.43
N LEU A 917 -26.63 43.65 8.54
CA LEU A 917 -28.01 43.16 8.57
C LEU A 917 -28.43 42.50 9.90
N LEU A 918 -27.50 42.04 10.74
CA LEU A 918 -27.78 41.22 11.92
C LEU A 918 -27.09 41.73 13.19
N TYR A 919 -27.82 41.71 14.29
CA TYR A 919 -27.37 42.17 15.60
C TYR A 919 -27.53 41.07 16.64
N LEU A 920 -26.47 40.85 17.43
CA LEU A 920 -26.46 39.96 18.58
C LEU A 920 -26.95 40.69 19.83
N ILE A 921 -27.93 40.12 20.51
CA ILE A 921 -28.56 40.72 21.70
C ILE A 921 -28.29 39.84 22.92
N TRP A 922 -27.71 40.43 23.98
CA TRP A 922 -27.36 39.71 25.19
C TRP A 922 -27.48 40.59 26.45
N SER A 923 -27.49 39.98 27.63
CA SER A 923 -27.47 40.69 28.92
C SER A 923 -26.70 39.91 29.98
N VAL A 924 -26.40 40.57 31.10
CA VAL A 924 -25.90 39.90 32.32
C VAL A 924 -27.09 39.43 33.16
N GLU A 925 -27.07 38.17 33.60
CA GLU A 925 -28.04 37.59 34.53
C GLU A 925 -27.33 37.05 35.78
N ILE A 926 -28.06 36.89 36.88
CA ILE A 926 -27.52 36.34 38.13
C ILE A 926 -28.06 34.93 38.31
N HIS A 927 -27.15 34.00 38.56
CA HIS A 927 -27.49 32.62 38.82
C HIS A 927 -26.97 32.16 40.17
N LYS A 928 -27.77 31.39 40.91
CA LYS A 928 -27.36 30.77 42.17
C LYS A 928 -26.61 29.48 41.87
N GLN A 929 -25.33 29.43 42.19
CA GLN A 929 -24.50 28.23 42.09
C GLN A 929 -24.04 27.84 43.50
N ASN A 930 -24.55 26.72 44.01
CA ASN A 930 -24.34 26.27 45.39
C ASN A 930 -24.76 27.35 46.42
N SER A 931 -23.79 27.86 47.20
CA SER A 931 -23.98 28.88 48.23
C SER A 931 -23.67 30.30 47.74
N ASP A 932 -23.42 30.52 46.45
CA ASP A 932 -23.06 31.83 45.89
C ASP A 932 -23.99 32.24 44.73
N PHE A 933 -24.23 33.54 44.59
CA PHE A 933 -24.76 34.17 43.39
C PHE A 933 -23.62 34.61 42.48
N VAL A 934 -23.66 34.23 41.20
CA VAL A 934 -22.63 34.54 40.21
C VAL A 934 -23.26 35.22 38.99
N GLN A 935 -22.57 36.21 38.43
CA GLN A 935 -22.96 36.79 37.14
C GLN A 935 -22.70 35.81 35.98
N VAL A 936 -23.69 35.65 35.12
CA VAL A 936 -23.63 34.84 33.90
C VAL A 936 -24.02 35.70 32.70
N MET A 937 -23.46 35.37 31.54
CA MET A 937 -23.76 36.04 30.28
C MET A 937 -24.89 35.29 29.58
N LYS A 938 -26.00 35.96 29.27
CA LYS A 938 -27.14 35.35 28.58
C LYS A 938 -27.34 35.95 27.20
N ILE A 939 -27.22 35.10 26.18
CA ILE A 939 -27.53 35.43 24.79
C ILE A 939 -29.03 35.22 24.56
N TRP A 940 -29.71 36.29 24.15
CA TRP A 940 -31.16 36.29 23.96
C TRP A 940 -31.57 35.94 22.54
N ASP A 941 -30.98 36.57 21.54
CA ASP A 941 -31.29 36.29 20.14
C ASP A 941 -30.26 36.92 19.18
N ILE A 942 -30.33 36.54 17.90
CA ILE A 942 -29.69 37.23 16.78
C ILE A 942 -30.76 37.61 15.76
N VAL A 943 -30.94 38.91 15.56
CA VAL A 943 -32.08 39.43 14.78
C VAL A 943 -31.67 40.59 13.87
N PRO A 944 -32.44 40.87 12.80
CA PRO A 944 -32.27 42.08 12.00
C PRO A 944 -32.61 43.35 12.78
N LEU A 945 -32.06 44.49 12.33
CA LEU A 945 -32.28 45.80 12.97
C LEU A 945 -33.78 46.13 13.16
N SER A 946 -34.63 45.74 12.21
CA SER A 946 -36.08 45.95 12.25
C SER A 946 -36.81 45.21 13.36
N ASP A 947 -36.24 44.12 13.88
CA ASP A 947 -36.88 43.27 14.89
C ASP A 947 -36.35 43.50 16.31
N ILE A 948 -35.29 44.32 16.47
CA ILE A 948 -34.77 44.74 17.78
C ILE A 948 -35.87 45.38 18.67
N PRO A 949 -36.73 46.29 18.18
CA PRO A 949 -37.77 46.89 19.02
C PRO A 949 -38.76 45.84 19.56
N LYS A 950 -39.15 44.87 18.73
CA LYS A 950 -40.07 43.78 19.13
C LYS A 950 -39.45 42.86 20.17
N LEU A 951 -38.16 42.53 20.04
CA LEU A 951 -37.47 41.72 21.05
C LEU A 951 -37.33 42.50 22.36
N THR A 952 -37.00 43.79 22.29
CA THR A 952 -36.87 44.66 23.46
C THR A 952 -38.17 44.70 24.25
N GLU A 953 -39.32 44.92 23.58
CA GLU A 953 -40.64 44.95 24.22
C GLU A 953 -40.99 43.65 24.96
N ARG A 954 -40.54 42.50 24.44
CA ARG A 954 -40.70 41.19 25.10
C ARG A 954 -39.78 41.06 26.32
N LEU A 955 -38.54 41.52 26.20
CA LEU A 955 -37.56 41.46 27.29
C LEU A 955 -37.87 42.45 28.42
N ASP A 956 -38.54 43.56 28.14
CA ASP A 956 -39.08 44.49 29.15
C ASP A 956 -39.99 43.78 30.14
N ILE A 957 -40.84 42.87 29.66
CA ILE A 957 -41.72 42.05 30.51
C ILE A 957 -40.90 41.13 31.41
N VAL A 958 -39.81 40.55 30.88
CA VAL A 958 -38.92 39.65 31.64
C VAL A 958 -38.15 40.42 32.71
N PHE A 959 -37.57 41.58 32.36
CA PHE A 959 -36.84 42.42 33.31
C PHE A 959 -37.76 43.13 34.31
N GLY A 960 -39.02 43.39 33.96
CA GLY A 960 -40.03 43.92 34.87
C GLY A 960 -40.32 43.01 36.08
N ASN A 961 -39.98 41.72 35.96
CA ASN A 961 -40.09 40.75 37.06
C ASN A 961 -38.83 40.68 37.95
N TYR A 962 -37.79 41.48 37.69
CA TYR A 962 -36.57 41.47 38.49
C TYR A 962 -36.72 42.38 39.72
N SER A 963 -36.19 41.96 40.87
CA SER A 963 -36.07 42.85 42.03
C SER A 963 -35.04 43.96 41.75
N VAL A 964 -35.18 45.11 42.43
CA VAL A 964 -34.21 46.23 42.36
C VAL A 964 -32.79 45.75 42.68
N GLU A 965 -32.66 44.85 43.65
CA GLU A 965 -31.40 44.23 44.03
C GLU A 965 -30.79 43.37 42.90
N LYS A 966 -31.59 42.53 42.25
CA LYS A 966 -31.15 41.72 41.10
C LYS A 966 -30.69 42.63 39.95
N MET A 967 -31.41 43.71 39.69
CA MET A 967 -31.09 44.67 38.64
C MET A 967 -29.78 45.42 38.92
N ASN A 968 -29.53 45.87 40.15
CA ASN A 968 -28.28 46.52 40.53
C ASN A 968 -27.08 45.56 40.41
N ARG A 969 -27.24 44.31 40.86
CA ARG A 969 -26.21 43.28 40.74
C ARG A 969 -25.94 42.87 39.28
N CYS A 970 -26.89 42.97 38.36
CA CYS A 970 -26.63 42.79 36.92
C CYS A 970 -25.80 43.92 36.29
N LYS A 971 -25.89 45.16 36.82
CA LYS A 971 -25.19 46.35 36.30
C LYS A 971 -23.73 46.46 36.78
N LEU A 972 -23.40 45.81 37.89
CA LEU A 972 -22.05 45.83 38.48
C LEU A 972 -21.00 45.26 37.52
N ARG A 973 -19.97 46.05 37.21
CA ARG A 973 -18.83 45.68 36.35
C ARG A 973 -17.57 45.51 37.19
N CYS A 974 -16.91 44.36 37.08
CA CYS A 974 -15.58 44.12 37.65
C CYS A 974 -14.57 43.99 36.51
N PHE A 975 -13.34 44.49 36.71
CA PHE A 975 -12.29 44.49 35.70
C PHE A 975 -11.07 43.70 36.17
N ASP A 976 -10.49 42.94 35.25
CA ASP A 976 -9.21 42.24 35.39
C ASP A 976 -8.33 42.66 34.20
N GLY A 977 -7.52 43.70 34.43
CA GLY A 977 -6.84 44.46 33.37
C GLY A 977 -7.84 45.19 32.47
N VAL A 978 -7.80 44.92 31.16
CA VAL A 978 -8.71 45.52 30.15
C VAL A 978 -10.00 44.69 29.98
N ASN A 979 -10.08 43.50 30.59
CA ASN A 979 -11.19 42.58 30.43
C ASN A 979 -12.22 42.71 31.56
N VAL A 980 -13.50 42.63 31.24
CA VAL A 980 -14.59 42.57 32.23
C VAL A 980 -14.75 41.14 32.72
N VAL A 981 -14.88 40.93 34.04
CA VAL A 981 -15.02 39.62 34.69
C VAL A 981 -16.29 39.55 35.55
N PRO A 982 -16.89 38.35 35.74
CA PRO A 982 -18.12 38.20 36.51
C PRO A 982 -17.89 38.35 38.02
N ASN A 983 -18.80 39.05 38.69
CA ASN A 983 -18.85 39.15 40.15
C ASN A 983 -19.48 37.91 40.81
N ARG A 984 -19.09 37.65 42.06
CA ARG A 984 -19.64 36.59 42.93
C ARG A 984 -20.03 37.15 44.30
N TRP A 985 -21.16 36.72 44.84
CA TRP A 985 -21.66 37.10 46.16
C TRP A 985 -22.11 35.86 46.96
N PRO A 986 -21.89 35.79 48.28
CA PRO A 986 -22.49 34.75 49.12
C PRO A 986 -24.02 34.83 49.11
N ALA A 987 -24.72 33.69 49.14
CA ALA A 987 -26.18 33.63 49.07
C ALA A 987 -26.89 34.12 50.35
N ASP A 988 -26.17 34.23 51.47
CA ASP A 988 -26.72 34.56 52.80
C ASP A 988 -26.59 36.04 53.19
N SER A 989 -26.06 36.92 52.32
CA SER A 989 -25.96 38.35 52.61
C SER A 989 -27.20 39.10 52.13
N SER A 990 -28.19 39.26 52.99
CA SER A 990 -29.37 40.14 52.80
C SER A 990 -29.18 41.50 53.48
N SER A 991 -28.07 42.19 53.18
CA SER A 991 -27.89 43.59 53.57
C SER A 991 -27.02 44.30 52.53
N CYS A 992 -27.63 45.22 51.80
CA CYS A 992 -26.91 46.27 51.07
C CYS A 992 -26.46 47.30 52.10
N ASP A 993 -25.19 47.30 52.47
CA ASP A 993 -24.55 48.53 52.94
C ASP A 993 -23.93 49.23 51.72
N GLU A 994 -24.24 50.52 51.59
CA GLU A 994 -23.67 51.41 50.59
C GLU A 994 -22.15 51.36 50.65
N ALA A 995 -21.51 50.75 49.64
CA ALA A 995 -20.06 50.67 49.56
C ALA A 995 -19.50 51.92 48.84
N ASP A 996 -18.78 52.72 49.62
CA ASP A 996 -17.86 53.78 49.21
C ASP A 996 -16.85 53.26 48.14
N PRO A 997 -16.59 53.97 47.02
CA PRO A 997 -15.77 53.46 45.91
C PRO A 997 -14.29 53.21 46.21
N THR A 998 -13.81 53.35 47.44
CA THR A 998 -12.36 53.40 47.74
C THR A 998 -11.78 52.22 48.53
N GLU A 999 -12.57 51.21 48.93
CA GLU A 999 -12.07 50.15 49.85
C GLU A 999 -11.85 48.74 49.26
N PHE A 1000 -11.79 48.58 47.93
CA PHE A 1000 -11.46 47.28 47.28
C PHE A 1000 -10.07 47.22 46.62
N LEU A 1001 -9.11 48.00 47.12
CA LEU A 1001 -7.68 47.83 46.79
C LEU A 1001 -6.93 47.15 47.94
N SER A 1002 -7.36 45.95 48.36
CA SER A 1002 -6.45 44.97 48.98
C SER A 1002 -7.14 43.63 49.27
N LYS A 1003 -6.93 42.65 48.37
CA LYS A 1003 -6.73 41.21 48.69
C LYS A 1003 -6.64 40.39 47.39
N PRO A 1004 -5.48 39.82 47.05
CA PRO A 1004 -5.40 38.79 46.01
C PRO A 1004 -5.80 37.40 46.55
N PHE A 1005 -6.48 36.67 45.67
CA PHE A 1005 -6.72 35.22 45.65
C PHE A 1005 -5.88 34.37 46.59
N SER A 1006 -6.51 33.81 47.61
CA SER A 1006 -5.99 32.66 48.37
C SER A 1006 -7.13 31.73 48.79
N SER A 1007 -7.82 31.13 47.82
CA SER A 1007 -8.67 29.96 48.07
C SER A 1007 -9.14 29.32 46.76
N LEU A 1008 -8.25 28.58 46.09
CA LEU A 1008 -8.59 27.48 45.18
C LEU A 1008 -7.36 26.57 45.05
N SER A 1009 -7.05 25.85 46.14
CA SER A 1009 -6.25 24.63 46.07
C SER A 1009 -7.04 23.53 46.77
N LEU A 1010 -7.60 22.64 45.96
CA LEU A 1010 -8.11 21.36 46.44
C LEU A 1010 -6.93 20.55 46.96
N ARG A 1011 -7.17 19.97 48.13
CA ARG A 1011 -6.29 19.01 48.81
C ARG A 1011 -6.12 17.77 47.94
N ASP A 1012 -4.88 17.29 47.85
CA ASP A 1012 -4.60 15.89 48.12
C ASP A 1012 -3.52 15.82 49.20
N ARG A 1013 -3.81 15.05 50.26
CA ARG A 1013 -2.89 14.77 51.37
C ARG A 1013 -1.92 13.66 50.95
N PRO A 1014 -0.77 13.57 51.62
CA PRO A 1014 -0.66 12.46 52.56
C PRO A 1014 -0.13 12.85 53.94
N SER A 1015 -0.65 12.09 54.91
CA SER A 1015 -0.13 11.70 56.24
C SER A 1015 0.99 12.52 56.90
N SER A 1016 0.64 12.99 58.09
CA SER A 1016 1.50 13.54 59.14
C SER A 1016 2.51 12.52 59.68
N SER A 1017 3.79 12.88 59.70
CA SER A 1017 4.71 12.46 60.75
C SER A 1017 4.54 13.40 61.96
N SER A 1018 4.50 12.80 63.15
CA SER A 1018 4.55 13.54 64.41
C SER A 1018 5.97 13.48 64.96
N SER A 1019 6.40 14.64 65.46
CA SER A 1019 7.19 14.79 66.68
C SER A 1019 8.73 14.69 66.62
N PHE A 1020 9.29 15.63 67.39
CA PHE A 1020 10.56 15.65 68.12
C PHE A 1020 11.83 16.25 67.49
N ARG A 1021 12.16 17.39 68.10
CA ARG A 1021 13.47 17.81 68.63
C ARG A 1021 14.52 18.35 67.65
N ASN A 1022 14.63 19.67 67.72
CA ASN A 1022 15.91 20.38 67.76
C ASN A 1022 16.97 19.62 68.56
N ASN A 1023 18.14 19.42 67.96
CA ASN A 1023 19.41 19.70 68.61
C ASN A 1023 20.51 20.00 67.58
N PHE A 1024 21.09 21.20 67.77
CA PHE A 1024 22.51 21.51 67.76
C PHE A 1024 23.38 21.31 66.50
N MET A 1025 23.89 22.47 66.07
CA MET A 1025 25.29 22.79 65.78
C MET A 1025 25.98 22.22 64.52
N SER A 1026 26.16 23.15 63.59
CA SER A 1026 27.45 23.82 63.32
C SER A 1026 28.16 23.49 62.01
N ARG A 1027 28.68 24.59 61.41
CA ARG A 1027 29.88 24.72 60.56
C ARG A 1027 29.79 24.02 59.19
N MET A 1028 30.32 24.54 58.09
CA MET A 1028 31.34 25.55 57.81
C MET A 1028 31.23 25.84 56.30
N SER A 1029 31.18 27.12 55.90
CA SER A 1029 32.21 27.80 55.08
C SER A 1029 32.61 27.20 53.72
N GLY A 1030 32.59 28.05 52.68
CA GLY A 1030 33.45 27.90 51.50
C GLY A 1030 32.72 28.21 50.17
N THR A 1031 32.46 29.47 49.81
CA THR A 1031 33.30 30.38 48.99
C THR A 1031 33.77 29.90 47.60
N LYS A 1032 33.49 30.77 46.61
CA LYS A 1032 34.15 31.01 45.31
C LYS A 1032 33.90 29.95 44.22
N GLY A 1033 33.66 30.30 42.96
CA GLY A 1033 33.72 31.59 42.27
C GLY A 1033 33.84 31.36 40.76
N SER A 1034 33.58 32.42 39.98
CA SER A 1034 33.85 32.62 38.53
C SER A 1034 33.25 31.60 37.55
N GLY A 1035 32.34 31.98 36.64
CA GLY A 1035 32.62 32.82 35.46
C GLY A 1035 33.03 31.88 34.31
N SER A 1036 32.46 31.84 33.12
CA SER A 1036 31.96 32.90 32.24
C SER A 1036 31.20 32.29 31.04
N ARG A 1037 30.31 33.10 30.44
CA ARG A 1037 29.65 33.03 29.11
C ARG A 1037 30.61 32.71 27.93
N PRO A 1038 30.15 32.60 26.64
CA PRO A 1038 28.82 32.88 26.02
C PRO A 1038 28.27 31.77 25.09
N ARG A 1039 26.95 31.73 24.80
CA ARG A 1039 26.27 32.22 23.56
C ARG A 1039 26.97 31.76 22.26
N TRP A 1040 26.40 30.79 21.55
CA TRP A 1040 25.23 30.88 20.64
C TRP A 1040 25.52 31.80 19.46
#